data_AF-A0A5S4F8F2-F1
#
_entry.id   AF-A0A5S4F8F2-F1
#
_cell.length_a   1.000
_cell.length_b   1.000
_cell.length_c   1.000
_cell.angle_alpha   90.00
_cell.angle_beta   90.00
_cell.angle_gamma   90.00
#
_symmetry.space_group_name_H-M   'P 1'
#
loop_
_entity.id
_entity.type
_entity.pdbx_description
1 polymer ?
#
loop_
_entity_poly.entity_id
_entity_poly.type
_entity_poly.pdbx_seq_one_letter_code
_entity_poly.pdbx_strand_id
1 'polypeptide(L)'
;MSAPAIPLRLTAPAPGWTAEADVVVVGSGIAGLTVALHYAELDPAAKVMVVTKDVLSSGSTRWAQGGIAAVLDPRDTPEEHLNDTLLAGVGLCDVKAVRTLVTEGPAALRRLMARGANFDRTPDGKLQLTREGGHRRRRIVHAGGDATGAEVQRALVEAVRAASIEVIEHALVLDLLKDAEGRARGVTLHVMGEGARDGVGAVRARAVVLATGGMGQVYAATTNPVVSTGDGVALALRAGAVVRDIEFVQFHPTVLWLGEGSTGQQPLISEAVRGEGAVLIDHDGNRFMEDVHELADLAPRDVVAKAIMRTMRATGRDHVYLDGRHFGRAKWESRFPTIYAVCREHGIDPATEPIPVAPAAHYASGGIRTDLRGRTSIEGLYACGEVACTGVHGANRLASNSLLEGLVFAERIAEDIHQVRPAPGDPVASQAAPGLADPRIRPRIQGHMSAGASVLRSRESLVATARALRDARWTPVEVPACTESWEATNLLTVATVLTGAAAARLETRGSHWRQDHETRDDDEWLGHLDVTLSEEGPRMTYTPHGTPARLTQELTGAGLDPAEVDALIDRALEEDLQEAGDVTSLATIPAAQRSTADVVARKDGVVAGLAVAEAVFVRLGAGRTERRAKDGERVRAGDVLMTVEGPTRALLTAERTALNLLTHLSGVATLTGRWVEAISGTGASVRDSRKTLPGLRALEKYAVRCGGGVNHRMSLSDAALIKDNHVVAAGGVAEAFRAVRERYPDLSIEVEIDRLDQLEAVLDEGAEEILLDNFTVDDTARAVQVVKNRAKNRVAVEASGGLTLESARAVAETGVDYLAVGALTHSAPALDIALDLRG
;
A
#
# COMPACT_ATOMS: atom_id res chain seq x y z
N MET A 1 14.16 25.54 -7.45
CA MET A 1 15.34 25.55 -6.54
C MET A 1 16.43 24.77 -7.26
N SER A 2 17.61 25.33 -7.52
CA SER A 2 18.70 24.52 -8.10
C SER A 2 19.19 23.54 -7.04
N ALA A 3 19.15 22.25 -7.36
CA ALA A 3 19.57 21.20 -6.45
C ALA A 3 21.10 21.27 -6.25
N PRO A 4 21.61 20.79 -5.10
CA PRO A 4 23.04 20.74 -4.85
C PRO A 4 23.63 19.66 -5.79
N ALA A 5 24.78 19.91 -6.46
CA ALA A 5 25.41 18.97 -7.40
C ALA A 5 25.86 17.62 -6.76
N ILE A 6 24.99 16.61 -6.74
CA ILE A 6 25.29 15.28 -6.17
C ILE A 6 26.15 14.50 -7.16
N PRO A 7 27.28 13.91 -6.75
CA PRO A 7 28.06 13.07 -7.66
C PRO A 7 27.29 11.80 -8.02
N LEU A 8 27.28 11.45 -9.30
CA LEU A 8 26.68 10.21 -9.81
C LEU A 8 27.60 8.99 -9.66
N ARG A 9 28.81 9.20 -9.15
CA ARG A 9 29.81 8.17 -8.87
C ARG A 9 30.72 8.63 -7.73
N LEU A 10 31.16 7.74 -6.85
CA LEU A 10 32.12 8.09 -5.81
C LEU A 10 33.55 8.15 -6.39
N THR A 11 34.34 9.13 -5.96
CA THR A 11 35.79 9.07 -6.21
C THR A 11 36.37 7.94 -5.36
N ALA A 12 36.97 6.95 -6.01
CA ALA A 12 37.61 5.82 -5.37
C ALA A 12 38.75 5.29 -6.26
N PRO A 13 39.80 4.68 -5.67
CA PRO A 13 40.80 3.93 -6.42
C PRO A 13 40.18 2.88 -7.35
N ALA A 14 40.89 2.53 -8.43
CA ALA A 14 40.49 1.39 -9.25
C ALA A 14 40.51 0.10 -8.41
N PRO A 15 39.59 -0.86 -8.65
CA PRO A 15 39.60 -2.16 -7.96
C PRO A 15 40.97 -2.85 -8.09
N GLY A 16 41.61 -3.13 -6.96
CA GLY A 16 42.87 -3.87 -6.89
C GLY A 16 42.69 -5.39 -6.94
N TRP A 17 41.45 -5.86 -6.79
CA TRP A 17 41.07 -7.27 -6.88
C TRP A 17 39.63 -7.42 -7.38
N THR A 18 39.33 -8.59 -7.95
CA THR A 18 37.99 -8.96 -8.42
C THR A 18 37.59 -10.34 -7.90
N ALA A 19 36.33 -10.50 -7.52
CA ALA A 19 35.69 -11.79 -7.20
C ALA A 19 34.47 -12.01 -8.10
N GLU A 20 34.09 -13.27 -8.29
CA GLU A 20 32.97 -13.69 -9.13
C GLU A 20 31.93 -14.43 -8.28
N ALA A 21 30.66 -14.05 -8.41
CA ALA A 21 29.53 -14.72 -7.77
C ALA A 21 28.37 -14.86 -8.77
N ASP A 22 27.49 -15.83 -8.58
CA ASP A 22 26.21 -15.86 -9.30
C ASP A 22 25.27 -14.80 -8.72
N VAL A 23 25.25 -14.68 -7.39
CA VAL A 23 24.48 -13.67 -6.65
C VAL A 23 25.39 -13.01 -5.61
N VAL A 24 25.42 -11.67 -5.61
CA VAL A 24 25.99 -10.88 -4.52
C VAL A 24 24.87 -10.21 -3.74
N VAL A 25 24.82 -10.47 -2.43
CA VAL A 25 23.88 -9.87 -1.49
C VAL A 25 24.62 -8.86 -0.63
N VAL A 26 24.20 -7.60 -0.68
CA VAL A 26 24.82 -6.50 0.07
C VAL A 26 23.97 -6.18 1.29
N GLY A 27 24.43 -6.63 2.46
CA GLY A 27 23.77 -6.48 3.76
C GLY A 27 23.49 -7.82 4.42
N SER A 28 23.72 -7.89 5.73
CA SER A 28 23.60 -9.13 6.55
C SER A 28 22.44 -9.09 7.56
N GLY A 29 21.43 -8.26 7.31
CA GLY A 29 20.18 -8.28 8.08
C GLY A 29 19.29 -9.46 7.68
N ILE A 30 18.10 -9.54 8.29
CA ILE A 30 17.11 -10.60 8.05
C ILE A 30 16.84 -10.83 6.56
N ALA A 31 16.69 -9.75 5.78
CA ALA A 31 16.37 -9.83 4.36
C ALA A 31 17.53 -10.43 3.56
N GLY A 32 18.74 -9.88 3.70
CA GLY A 32 19.91 -10.32 2.94
C GLY A 32 20.31 -11.77 3.26
N LEU A 33 20.34 -12.14 4.55
CA LEU A 33 20.67 -13.52 4.92
C LEU A 33 19.60 -14.51 4.47
N THR A 34 18.34 -14.11 4.44
CA THR A 34 17.25 -14.95 3.91
C THR A 34 17.39 -15.16 2.41
N VAL A 35 17.70 -14.12 1.62
CA VAL A 35 17.98 -14.27 0.18
C VAL A 35 19.14 -15.24 -0.04
N ALA A 36 20.26 -15.03 0.66
CA ALA A 36 21.47 -15.83 0.48
C ALA A 36 21.25 -17.31 0.81
N LEU A 37 20.60 -17.59 1.95
CA LEU A 37 20.26 -18.95 2.36
C LEU A 37 19.28 -19.61 1.40
N HIS A 38 18.18 -18.91 1.06
CA HIS A 38 17.15 -19.49 0.22
C HIS A 38 17.64 -19.76 -1.20
N TYR A 39 18.46 -18.86 -1.76
CA TYR A 39 19.05 -19.09 -3.07
C TYR A 39 20.05 -20.26 -3.05
N ALA A 40 20.88 -20.39 -2.02
CA ALA A 40 21.79 -21.52 -1.86
C ALA A 40 21.04 -22.87 -1.68
N GLU A 41 19.84 -22.85 -1.09
CA GLU A 41 18.95 -24.02 -1.01
C GLU A 41 18.38 -24.39 -2.40
N LEU A 42 17.99 -23.40 -3.20
CA LEU A 42 17.41 -23.58 -4.55
C LEU A 42 18.46 -24.01 -5.58
N ASP A 43 19.69 -23.50 -5.47
CA ASP A 43 20.81 -23.85 -6.34
C ASP A 43 22.09 -24.12 -5.53
N PRO A 44 22.28 -25.36 -5.03
CA PRO A 44 23.44 -25.73 -4.23
C PRO A 44 24.80 -25.61 -4.95
N ALA A 45 24.81 -25.46 -6.28
CA ALA A 45 26.03 -25.31 -7.07
C ALA A 45 26.41 -23.85 -7.30
N ALA A 46 25.50 -22.90 -7.01
CA ALA A 46 25.73 -21.49 -7.26
C ALA A 46 26.69 -20.87 -6.24
N LYS A 47 27.46 -19.88 -6.69
CA LYS A 47 28.33 -19.08 -5.83
C LYS A 47 27.53 -17.91 -5.27
N VAL A 48 27.21 -17.98 -3.98
CA VAL A 48 26.52 -16.92 -3.25
C VAL A 48 27.53 -16.17 -2.38
N MET A 49 27.56 -14.85 -2.52
CA MET A 49 28.42 -13.97 -1.74
C MET A 49 27.59 -12.97 -0.93
N VAL A 50 27.85 -12.87 0.38
CA VAL A 50 27.30 -11.84 1.26
C VAL A 50 28.38 -10.82 1.58
N VAL A 51 28.07 -9.55 1.34
CA VAL A 51 28.94 -8.41 1.68
C VAL A 51 28.28 -7.64 2.81
N THR A 52 28.99 -7.37 3.89
CA THR A 52 28.47 -6.56 5.00
C THR A 52 29.51 -5.59 5.52
N LYS A 53 29.05 -4.38 5.87
CA LYS A 53 29.87 -3.23 6.25
C LYS A 53 30.62 -3.42 7.56
N ASP A 54 30.17 -4.35 8.39
CA ASP A 54 30.78 -4.67 9.67
C ASP A 54 30.70 -6.21 9.82
N VAL A 55 30.64 -6.75 11.02
CA VAL A 55 30.41 -8.18 11.23
C VAL A 55 28.97 -8.58 10.88
N LEU A 56 28.75 -9.86 10.56
CA LEU A 56 27.45 -10.42 10.17
C LEU A 56 26.29 -10.03 11.10
N SER A 57 26.55 -9.87 12.41
CA SER A 57 25.53 -9.62 13.44
C SER A 57 25.25 -8.15 13.76
N SER A 58 25.78 -7.18 13.01
CA SER A 58 25.76 -5.74 13.36
C SER A 58 24.53 -4.94 12.86
N GLY A 59 23.72 -5.51 11.97
CA GLY A 59 22.59 -4.82 11.32
C GLY A 59 21.39 -4.50 12.23
N SER A 60 20.44 -3.70 11.72
CA SER A 60 19.24 -3.26 12.46
C SER A 60 18.39 -4.42 13.00
N THR A 61 18.38 -5.57 12.32
CA THR A 61 17.60 -6.76 12.69
C THR A 61 17.83 -7.16 14.15
N ARG A 62 19.09 -7.16 14.63
CA ARG A 62 19.43 -7.54 16.01
C ARG A 62 18.72 -6.69 17.06
N TRP A 63 18.47 -5.42 16.74
CA TRP A 63 17.92 -4.43 17.65
C TRP A 63 16.39 -4.39 17.69
N ALA A 64 15.72 -5.21 16.87
CA ALA A 64 14.27 -5.30 16.90
C ALA A 64 13.79 -5.92 18.21
N GLN A 65 13.16 -5.11 19.06
CA GLN A 65 12.60 -5.54 20.35
C GLN A 65 11.20 -6.15 20.21
N GLY A 66 10.39 -5.61 19.28
CA GLY A 66 9.06 -6.13 18.97
C GLY A 66 9.12 -7.51 18.33
N GLY A 67 8.00 -7.98 17.78
CA GLY A 67 7.94 -9.30 17.18
C GLY A 67 7.87 -9.36 15.66
N ILE A 68 7.50 -10.54 15.17
CA ILE A 68 7.14 -10.78 13.77
C ILE A 68 5.63 -11.01 13.73
N ALA A 69 4.89 -10.19 12.97
CA ALA A 69 3.48 -10.41 12.75
C ALA A 69 3.27 -11.58 11.79
N ALA A 70 2.45 -12.58 12.13
CA ALA A 70 2.05 -13.64 11.21
C ALA A 70 0.70 -14.24 11.64
N VAL A 71 -0.19 -14.44 10.67
CA VAL A 71 -1.52 -15.04 10.93
C VAL A 71 -1.36 -16.54 11.21
N LEU A 72 -1.25 -16.88 12.50
CA LEU A 72 -1.04 -18.24 12.99
C LEU A 72 -2.22 -18.79 13.80
N ASP A 73 -3.04 -17.92 14.40
CA ASP A 73 -4.24 -18.31 15.15
C ASP A 73 -5.39 -18.59 14.17
N PRO A 74 -6.09 -19.73 14.27
CA PRO A 74 -7.24 -20.04 13.40
C PRO A 74 -8.40 -19.04 13.47
N ARG A 75 -8.42 -18.16 14.49
CA ARG A 75 -9.41 -17.09 14.66
C ARG A 75 -8.98 -15.75 14.07
N ASP A 76 -7.76 -15.66 13.54
CA ASP A 76 -7.24 -14.51 12.79
C ASP A 76 -7.18 -14.90 11.30
N THR A 77 -7.24 -13.89 10.43
CA THR A 77 -7.28 -14.11 8.99
C THR A 77 -6.29 -13.20 8.25
N PRO A 78 -5.75 -13.63 7.09
CA PRO A 78 -4.94 -12.75 6.25
C PRO A 78 -5.67 -11.45 5.88
N GLU A 79 -7.00 -11.49 5.71
CA GLU A 79 -7.81 -10.31 5.38
C GLU A 79 -7.86 -9.30 6.55
N GLU A 80 -7.96 -9.77 7.81
CA GLU A 80 -7.87 -8.89 8.97
C GLU A 80 -6.48 -8.25 9.11
N HIS A 81 -5.41 -8.98 8.83
CA HIS A 81 -4.04 -8.43 8.85
C HIS A 81 -3.80 -7.47 7.67
N LEU A 82 -4.36 -7.76 6.48
CA LEU A 82 -4.37 -6.86 5.33
C LEU A 82 -5.01 -5.52 5.73
N ASN A 83 -6.22 -5.55 6.29
CA ASN A 83 -6.95 -4.35 6.70
C ASN A 83 -6.20 -3.53 7.76
N ASP A 84 -5.58 -4.17 8.75
CA ASP A 84 -4.75 -3.46 9.74
C ASP A 84 -3.55 -2.77 9.08
N THR A 85 -2.94 -3.43 8.08
CA THR A 85 -1.76 -2.90 7.37
C THR A 85 -2.13 -1.76 6.40
N LEU A 86 -3.23 -1.89 5.66
CA LEU A 86 -3.74 -0.83 4.78
C LEU A 86 -4.12 0.43 5.56
N LEU A 87 -4.77 0.25 6.72
CA LEU A 87 -5.12 1.37 7.61
C LEU A 87 -3.86 2.08 8.12
N ALA A 88 -2.86 1.32 8.56
CA ALA A 88 -1.61 1.89 9.07
C ALA A 88 -0.83 2.68 8.01
N GLY A 89 -0.86 2.24 6.75
CA GLY A 89 -0.15 2.90 5.64
C GLY A 89 -0.87 4.09 5.01
N VAL A 90 -2.03 4.50 5.55
CA VAL A 90 -2.74 5.76 5.24
C VAL A 90 -3.00 5.95 3.74
N GLY A 91 -3.48 4.88 3.09
CA GLY A 91 -3.93 4.91 1.70
C GLY A 91 -2.84 4.85 0.64
N LEU A 92 -1.56 4.64 1.00
CA LEU A 92 -0.46 4.49 0.03
C LEU A 92 0.13 3.07 0.02
N CYS A 93 -0.56 2.08 0.58
CA CYS A 93 -0.12 0.69 0.49
C CYS A 93 -0.48 0.10 -0.88
N ASP A 94 0.44 -0.61 -1.52
CA ASP A 94 0.10 -1.52 -2.61
C ASP A 94 -0.65 -2.73 -2.02
N VAL A 95 -1.93 -2.84 -2.34
CA VAL A 95 -2.81 -3.91 -1.84
C VAL A 95 -2.29 -5.29 -2.19
N LYS A 96 -1.68 -5.49 -3.38
CA LYS A 96 -1.12 -6.78 -3.79
C LYS A 96 0.13 -7.10 -2.99
N ALA A 97 0.99 -6.11 -2.72
CA ALA A 97 2.18 -6.29 -1.89
C ALA A 97 1.79 -6.68 -0.45
N VAL A 98 0.80 -6.00 0.13
CA VAL A 98 0.31 -6.33 1.48
C VAL A 98 -0.37 -7.70 1.48
N ARG A 99 -1.19 -8.03 0.48
CA ARG A 99 -1.84 -9.35 0.39
C ARG A 99 -0.81 -10.47 0.28
N THR A 100 0.25 -10.26 -0.50
CA THR A 100 1.40 -11.18 -0.61
C THR A 100 2.04 -11.39 0.76
N LEU A 101 2.38 -10.29 1.44
CA LEU A 101 2.99 -10.32 2.78
C LEU A 101 2.16 -11.15 3.78
N VAL A 102 0.87 -10.85 3.92
CA VAL A 102 0.03 -11.46 4.97
C VAL A 102 -0.35 -12.91 4.66
N THR A 103 -0.37 -13.28 3.38
CA THR A 103 -0.70 -14.65 2.94
C THR A 103 0.51 -15.57 3.00
N GLU A 104 1.69 -15.08 2.60
CA GLU A 104 2.94 -15.87 2.56
C GLU A 104 3.68 -15.85 3.91
N GLY A 105 3.43 -14.83 4.74
CA GLY A 105 4.07 -14.61 6.04
C GLY A 105 4.10 -15.82 6.98
N PRO A 106 2.99 -16.56 7.18
CA PRO A 106 2.99 -17.77 8.01
C PRO A 106 3.95 -18.86 7.52
N ALA A 107 4.15 -19.01 6.21
CA ALA A 107 5.08 -20.00 5.65
C ALA A 107 6.53 -19.53 5.82
N ALA A 108 6.81 -18.26 5.57
CA ALA A 108 8.13 -17.65 5.75
C ALA A 108 8.60 -17.74 7.21
N LEU A 109 7.71 -17.48 8.18
CA LEU A 109 8.03 -17.63 9.60
C LEU A 109 8.36 -19.09 9.97
N ARG A 110 7.63 -20.08 9.42
CA ARG A 110 7.94 -21.50 9.66
C ARG A 110 9.30 -21.90 9.11
N ARG A 111 9.70 -21.37 7.95
CA ARG A 111 11.05 -21.57 7.39
C ARG A 111 12.13 -20.95 8.28
N LEU A 112 11.90 -19.74 8.79
CA LEU A 112 12.80 -19.13 9.76
C LEU A 112 12.97 -19.98 11.03
N MET A 113 11.88 -20.56 11.55
CA MET A 113 11.94 -21.51 12.68
C MET A 113 12.72 -22.78 12.32
N ALA A 114 12.52 -23.31 11.11
CA ALA A 114 13.27 -24.48 10.62
C ALA A 114 14.77 -24.21 10.48
N ARG A 115 15.16 -22.95 10.24
CA ARG A 115 16.56 -22.48 10.24
C ARG A 115 17.13 -22.20 11.65
N GLY A 116 16.36 -22.52 12.70
CA GLY A 116 16.85 -22.52 14.08
C GLY A 116 16.39 -21.36 14.97
N ALA A 117 15.49 -20.51 14.49
CA ALA A 117 14.90 -19.45 15.32
C ALA A 117 13.87 -20.02 16.32
N ASN A 118 14.04 -19.68 17.59
CA ASN A 118 13.19 -20.12 18.69
C ASN A 118 12.31 -18.98 19.19
N PHE A 119 11.01 -19.20 19.25
CA PHE A 119 10.05 -18.21 19.75
C PHE A 119 9.42 -18.67 21.07
N ASP A 120 8.98 -17.71 21.87
CA ASP A 120 8.38 -17.94 23.18
C ASP A 120 7.10 -18.78 23.04
N ARG A 121 6.92 -19.71 23.98
CA ARG A 121 5.81 -20.67 23.98
C ARG A 121 4.99 -20.60 25.25
N THR A 122 3.70 -20.88 25.13
CA THR A 122 2.81 -21.11 26.26
C THR A 122 3.11 -22.47 26.92
N PRO A 123 2.61 -22.73 28.16
CA PRO A 123 2.83 -24.01 28.84
C PRO A 123 2.33 -25.24 28.08
N ASP A 124 1.34 -25.08 27.20
CA ASP A 124 0.83 -26.14 26.30
C ASP A 124 1.63 -26.27 24.99
N GLY A 125 2.78 -25.59 24.87
CA GLY A 125 3.74 -25.73 23.78
C GLY A 125 3.41 -24.93 22.51
N LYS A 126 2.32 -24.15 22.49
CA LYS A 126 1.95 -23.29 21.36
C LYS A 126 2.78 -22.01 21.36
N LEU A 127 2.89 -21.35 20.21
CA LEU A 127 3.55 -20.04 20.12
C LEU A 127 2.75 -19.02 20.94
N GLN A 128 3.47 -18.24 21.75
CA GLN A 128 2.87 -17.16 22.51
C GLN A 128 2.63 -15.97 21.58
N LEU A 129 1.37 -15.60 21.38
CA LEU A 129 0.98 -14.49 20.51
C LEU A 129 0.60 -13.25 21.33
N THR A 130 1.19 -12.12 20.96
CA THR A 130 0.88 -10.80 21.54
C THR A 130 0.24 -9.87 20.49
N ARG A 131 -0.15 -8.67 20.96
CA ARG A 131 -0.73 -7.59 20.15
C ARG A 131 0.11 -6.34 20.37
N GLU A 132 0.52 -5.69 19.29
CA GLU A 132 1.23 -4.41 19.29
C GLU A 132 0.37 -3.33 18.59
N GLY A 133 0.83 -2.08 18.60
CA GLY A 133 0.13 -0.92 18.05
C GLY A 133 -0.36 -1.13 16.62
N GLY A 134 -1.63 -0.79 16.38
CA GLY A 134 -2.29 -0.90 15.07
C GLY A 134 -2.89 -2.27 14.75
N HIS A 135 -2.57 -3.33 15.50
CA HIS A 135 -3.15 -4.67 15.29
C HIS A 135 -4.47 -4.85 16.04
N ARG A 136 -5.49 -5.42 15.38
CA ARG A 136 -6.76 -5.81 16.01
C ARG A 136 -6.71 -7.20 16.66
N ARG A 137 -5.86 -8.11 16.15
CA ARG A 137 -5.68 -9.48 16.67
C ARG A 137 -4.30 -9.69 17.31
N ARG A 138 -4.19 -10.75 18.12
CA ARG A 138 -2.92 -11.23 18.69
C ARG A 138 -2.25 -12.14 17.66
N ARG A 139 -1.27 -11.61 16.92
CA ARG A 139 -0.62 -12.33 15.81
C ARG A 139 0.89 -12.21 15.80
N ILE A 140 1.46 -11.64 16.85
CA ILE A 140 2.86 -11.28 16.87
C ILE A 140 3.61 -12.28 17.73
N VAL A 141 4.60 -12.95 17.14
CA VAL A 141 5.50 -13.87 17.85
C VAL A 141 6.70 -13.11 18.39
N HIS A 142 7.17 -13.49 19.57
CA HIS A 142 8.34 -12.88 20.22
C HIS A 142 9.33 -13.95 20.66
N ALA A 143 10.57 -13.54 20.95
CA ALA A 143 11.56 -14.41 21.57
C ALA A 143 12.30 -13.68 22.70
N GLY A 144 12.46 -14.35 23.84
CA GLY A 144 13.19 -13.82 24.99
C GLY A 144 12.53 -12.57 25.60
N GLY A 145 11.21 -12.46 25.52
CA GLY A 145 10.48 -11.26 25.95
C GLY A 145 10.55 -10.13 24.92
N ASP A 146 11.60 -9.30 24.97
CA ASP A 146 11.81 -8.10 24.13
C ASP A 146 13.10 -8.19 23.28
N ALA A 147 13.52 -9.40 22.90
CA ALA A 147 14.78 -9.68 22.20
C ALA A 147 14.61 -10.47 20.88
N THR A 148 13.44 -10.38 20.23
CA THR A 148 13.12 -11.17 19.03
C THR A 148 14.17 -11.00 17.91
N GLY A 149 14.59 -9.76 17.67
CA GLY A 149 15.59 -9.44 16.64
C GLY A 149 16.94 -10.12 16.88
N ALA A 150 17.39 -10.20 18.13
CA ALA A 150 18.64 -10.84 18.49
C ALA A 150 18.61 -12.36 18.22
N GLU A 151 17.50 -13.01 18.55
CA GLU A 151 17.30 -14.44 18.29
C GLU A 151 17.23 -14.75 16.79
N VAL A 152 16.51 -13.93 16.02
CA VAL A 152 16.42 -14.06 14.57
C VAL A 152 17.79 -13.88 13.91
N GLN A 153 18.54 -12.85 14.32
CA GLN A 153 19.89 -12.63 13.82
C GLN A 153 20.81 -13.81 14.16
N ARG A 154 20.75 -14.32 15.40
CA ARG A 154 21.55 -15.49 15.83
C ARG A 154 21.30 -16.70 14.92
N ALA A 155 20.02 -17.07 14.74
CA ALA A 155 19.64 -18.23 13.94
C ALA A 155 20.11 -18.11 12.48
N LEU A 156 19.92 -16.94 11.85
CA LEU A 156 20.33 -16.73 10.45
C LEU A 156 21.86 -16.72 10.28
N VAL A 157 22.60 -16.13 11.23
CA VAL A 157 24.07 -16.15 11.19
C VAL A 157 24.61 -17.56 11.34
N GLU A 158 24.05 -18.36 12.25
CA GLU A 158 24.41 -19.76 12.40
C GLU A 158 24.12 -20.57 11.12
N ALA A 159 22.94 -20.36 10.52
CA ALA A 159 22.57 -21.02 9.26
C ALA A 159 23.52 -20.64 8.11
N VAL A 160 23.90 -19.37 7.99
CA VAL A 160 24.84 -18.90 6.95
C VAL A 160 26.23 -19.50 7.15
N ARG A 161 26.72 -19.55 8.40
CA ARG A 161 28.02 -20.16 8.73
C ARG A 161 28.05 -21.66 8.47
N ALA A 162 26.90 -22.34 8.57
CA ALA A 162 26.77 -23.75 8.25
C ALA A 162 26.61 -24.03 6.74
N ALA A 163 26.26 -23.01 5.94
CA ALA A 163 26.06 -23.12 4.50
C ALA A 163 27.35 -22.78 3.71
N SER A 164 27.38 -23.17 2.43
CA SER A 164 28.47 -22.82 1.50
C SER A 164 28.30 -21.41 0.92
N ILE A 165 28.26 -20.39 1.79
CA ILE A 165 28.11 -18.97 1.44
C ILE A 165 29.42 -18.24 1.74
N GLU A 166 29.98 -17.53 0.76
CA GLU A 166 31.16 -16.68 0.97
C GLU A 166 30.73 -15.36 1.64
N VAL A 167 31.47 -14.93 2.65
CA VAL A 167 31.16 -13.69 3.39
C VAL A 167 32.36 -12.76 3.35
N ILE A 168 32.13 -11.51 2.94
CA ILE A 168 33.08 -10.40 3.07
C ILE A 168 32.55 -9.47 4.15
N GLU A 169 33.11 -9.57 5.36
CA GLU A 169 32.84 -8.65 6.48
C GLU A 169 33.67 -7.36 6.35
N HIS A 170 33.27 -6.33 7.10
CA HIS A 170 33.95 -5.03 7.13
C HIS A 170 34.07 -4.38 5.74
N ALA A 171 33.07 -4.55 4.86
CA ALA A 171 33.09 -4.10 3.48
C ALA A 171 31.98 -3.06 3.18
N LEU A 172 32.39 -1.82 2.93
CA LEU A 172 31.49 -0.75 2.48
C LEU A 172 31.27 -0.84 0.96
N VAL A 173 30.02 -0.97 0.52
CA VAL A 173 29.68 -0.89 -0.91
C VAL A 173 29.83 0.55 -1.42
N LEU A 174 30.39 0.71 -2.63
CA LEU A 174 30.67 2.01 -3.21
C LEU A 174 29.71 2.33 -4.36
N ASP A 175 29.83 1.65 -5.50
CA ASP A 175 29.00 1.91 -6.69
C ASP A 175 28.58 0.62 -7.40
N LEU A 176 27.47 0.69 -8.13
CA LEU A 176 26.99 -0.40 -8.99
C LEU A 176 27.85 -0.49 -10.26
N LEU A 177 28.26 -1.72 -10.61
CA LEU A 177 28.85 -2.02 -11.90
C LEU A 177 27.74 -2.30 -12.91
N LYS A 178 27.77 -1.65 -14.07
CA LYS A 178 26.75 -1.81 -15.13
C LYS A 178 27.38 -2.20 -16.46
N ASP A 179 26.66 -2.96 -17.28
CA ASP A 179 27.04 -3.19 -18.69
C ASP A 179 26.61 -2.03 -19.61
N ALA A 180 26.86 -2.17 -20.92
CA ALA A 180 26.56 -1.15 -21.93
C ALA A 180 25.06 -0.87 -22.07
N GLU A 181 24.21 -1.84 -21.73
CA GLU A 181 22.75 -1.72 -21.73
C GLU A 181 22.22 -1.14 -20.40
N GLY A 182 23.10 -0.87 -19.44
CA GLY A 182 22.75 -0.31 -18.14
C GLY A 182 22.28 -1.33 -17.10
N ARG A 183 22.45 -2.63 -17.35
CA ARG A 183 22.05 -3.71 -16.44
C ARG A 183 23.10 -3.93 -15.37
N ALA A 184 22.71 -4.36 -14.18
CA ALA A 184 23.62 -4.61 -13.08
C ALA A 184 24.50 -5.84 -13.34
N ARG A 185 25.81 -5.68 -13.07
CA ARG A 185 26.86 -6.71 -13.25
C ARG A 185 27.77 -6.88 -12.04
N GLY A 186 27.35 -6.37 -10.88
CA GLY A 186 28.12 -6.43 -9.65
C GLY A 186 28.24 -5.09 -8.95
N VAL A 187 29.18 -5.01 -8.02
CA VAL A 187 29.43 -3.81 -7.20
C VAL A 187 30.93 -3.60 -6.99
N THR A 188 31.33 -2.35 -6.80
CA THR A 188 32.61 -2.03 -6.15
C THR A 188 32.40 -1.91 -4.65
N LEU A 189 33.43 -2.27 -3.89
CA LEU A 189 33.41 -2.19 -2.43
C LEU A 189 34.79 -1.85 -1.88
N HIS A 190 34.85 -1.35 -0.66
CA HIS A 190 36.07 -1.16 0.09
C HIS A 190 36.05 -2.06 1.32
N VAL A 191 37.07 -2.92 1.48
CA VAL A 191 37.23 -3.76 2.67
C VAL A 191 38.13 -3.03 3.66
N MET A 192 37.65 -2.88 4.90
CA MET A 192 38.27 -2.13 5.98
C MET A 192 39.03 -3.07 6.92
N GLY A 193 40.22 -2.65 7.38
CA GLY A 193 40.95 -3.29 8.48
C GLY A 193 42.24 -4.02 8.09
N GLU A 194 43.12 -4.21 9.08
CA GLU A 194 44.43 -4.84 8.92
C GLU A 194 44.29 -6.36 8.68
N GLY A 195 44.91 -6.88 7.62
CA GLY A 195 44.86 -8.31 7.26
C GLY A 195 43.64 -8.76 6.44
N ALA A 196 42.69 -7.86 6.17
CA ALA A 196 41.65 -8.06 5.17
C ALA A 196 42.21 -7.83 3.74
N ARG A 197 41.40 -8.00 2.67
CA ARG A 197 41.77 -7.54 1.31
C ARG A 197 41.77 -6.00 1.27
N ASP A 198 42.65 -5.37 2.03
CA ASP A 198 42.69 -3.94 2.29
C ASP A 198 42.74 -3.16 0.97
N GLY A 199 41.77 -2.28 0.76
CA GLY A 199 41.61 -1.50 -0.47
C GLY A 199 40.29 -1.70 -1.20
N VAL A 200 40.16 -1.06 -2.36
CA VAL A 200 38.96 -1.13 -3.21
C VAL A 200 39.01 -2.39 -4.06
N GLY A 201 37.89 -3.12 -4.12
CA GLY A 201 37.69 -4.30 -4.94
C GLY A 201 36.40 -4.26 -5.74
N ALA A 202 36.19 -5.30 -6.55
CA ALA A 202 34.98 -5.51 -7.32
C ALA A 202 34.44 -6.93 -7.11
N VAL A 203 33.14 -7.05 -6.92
CA VAL A 203 32.43 -8.34 -7.00
C VAL A 203 31.58 -8.28 -8.26
N ARG A 204 31.92 -9.12 -9.24
CA ARG A 204 31.13 -9.31 -10.45
C ARG A 204 30.06 -10.36 -10.18
N ALA A 205 28.83 -10.07 -10.57
CA ALA A 205 27.71 -10.97 -10.33
C ALA A 205 26.63 -10.85 -11.39
N ARG A 206 25.88 -11.94 -11.60
CA ARG A 206 24.73 -11.97 -12.51
C ARG A 206 23.53 -11.21 -11.91
N ALA A 207 23.38 -11.28 -10.59
CA ALA A 207 22.37 -10.55 -9.84
C ALA A 207 23.00 -9.86 -8.61
N VAL A 208 22.57 -8.63 -8.37
CA VAL A 208 22.94 -7.83 -7.19
C VAL A 208 21.69 -7.61 -6.34
N VAL A 209 21.75 -7.96 -5.06
CA VAL A 209 20.63 -7.76 -4.13
C VAL A 209 21.05 -6.76 -3.05
N LEU A 210 20.37 -5.62 -2.97
CA LEU A 210 20.56 -4.64 -1.93
C LEU A 210 19.64 -4.95 -0.73
N ALA A 211 20.25 -5.20 0.42
CA ALA A 211 19.60 -5.45 1.71
C ALA A 211 20.29 -4.64 2.83
N THR A 212 20.68 -3.41 2.52
CA THR A 212 21.60 -2.59 3.33
C THR A 212 20.95 -1.93 4.55
N GLY A 213 19.65 -2.15 4.78
CA GLY A 213 18.88 -1.46 5.81
C GLY A 213 18.57 0.01 5.45
N GLY A 214 17.99 0.73 6.42
CA GLY A 214 17.52 2.10 6.22
C GLY A 214 18.58 3.20 6.33
N MET A 215 18.08 4.40 6.61
CA MET A 215 18.82 5.67 6.51
C MET A 215 18.74 6.52 7.78
N GLY A 216 18.57 5.90 8.95
CA GLY A 216 18.37 6.60 10.22
C GLY A 216 19.51 7.56 10.61
N GLN A 217 20.75 7.25 10.21
CA GLN A 217 21.93 8.09 10.51
C GLN A 217 21.98 9.42 9.75
N VAL A 218 21.00 9.68 8.86
CA VAL A 218 20.78 11.02 8.29
C VAL A 218 20.33 12.03 9.35
N TYR A 219 19.78 11.56 10.46
CA TYR A 219 19.37 12.36 11.61
C TYR A 219 20.42 12.31 12.73
N ALA A 220 20.39 13.30 13.61
CA ALA A 220 21.31 13.40 14.74
C ALA A 220 21.03 12.32 15.79
N ALA A 221 19.75 11.99 16.02
CA ALA A 221 19.34 10.90 16.90
C ALA A 221 18.48 9.90 16.13
N THR A 222 18.76 8.61 16.32
CA THR A 222 18.06 7.51 15.67
C THR A 222 18.12 6.26 16.54
N THR A 223 17.18 5.33 16.38
CA THR A 223 17.30 3.99 16.98
C THR A 223 18.12 3.02 16.12
N ASN A 224 18.40 3.39 14.86
CA ASN A 224 19.14 2.57 13.93
C ASN A 224 20.64 2.50 14.31
N PRO A 225 21.31 1.36 14.06
CA PRO A 225 22.75 1.24 14.34
C PRO A 225 23.59 2.20 13.50
N VAL A 226 24.85 2.40 13.92
CA VAL A 226 25.79 3.33 13.27
C VAL A 226 26.04 3.04 11.78
N VAL A 227 25.81 1.79 11.36
CA VAL A 227 25.97 1.33 9.97
C VAL A 227 24.81 1.73 9.05
N SER A 228 23.65 2.19 9.57
CA SER A 228 22.47 2.57 8.77
C SER A 228 22.57 3.97 8.15
N THR A 229 23.56 4.17 7.28
CA THR A 229 23.89 5.45 6.62
C THR A 229 23.22 5.65 5.26
N GLY A 230 22.27 4.79 4.88
CA GLY A 230 21.55 4.90 3.60
C GLY A 230 22.40 4.54 2.37
N ASP A 231 23.45 3.73 2.55
CA ASP A 231 24.45 3.44 1.50
C ASP A 231 23.83 2.80 0.25
N GLY A 232 22.94 1.82 0.41
CA GLY A 232 22.26 1.17 -0.71
C GLY A 232 21.32 2.11 -1.48
N VAL A 233 20.59 2.99 -0.78
CA VAL A 233 19.73 4.00 -1.43
C VAL A 233 20.57 5.01 -2.20
N ALA A 234 21.69 5.47 -1.63
CA ALA A 234 22.60 6.38 -2.31
C ALA A 234 23.24 5.74 -3.55
N LEU A 235 23.67 4.47 -3.47
CA LEU A 235 24.18 3.70 -4.60
C LEU A 235 23.12 3.55 -5.69
N ALA A 236 21.88 3.21 -5.33
CA ALA A 236 20.79 3.05 -6.29
C ALA A 236 20.47 4.37 -7.01
N LEU A 237 20.41 5.49 -6.29
CA LEU A 237 20.24 6.82 -6.88
C LEU A 237 21.37 7.14 -7.88
N ARG A 238 22.63 6.98 -7.47
CA ARG A 238 23.79 7.19 -8.35
C ARG A 238 23.77 6.29 -9.59
N ALA A 239 23.29 5.06 -9.44
CA ALA A 239 23.13 4.12 -10.55
C ALA A 239 21.99 4.50 -11.52
N GLY A 240 21.10 5.42 -11.14
CA GLY A 240 19.94 5.84 -11.91
C GLY A 240 18.66 5.05 -11.61
N ALA A 241 18.62 4.29 -10.51
CA ALA A 241 17.43 3.57 -10.09
C ALA A 241 16.35 4.53 -9.56
N VAL A 242 15.09 4.10 -9.63
CA VAL A 242 13.95 4.83 -9.06
C VAL A 242 13.88 4.58 -7.55
N VAL A 243 13.89 5.67 -6.78
CA VAL A 243 13.61 5.68 -5.35
C VAL A 243 12.23 6.29 -5.12
N ARG A 244 11.39 5.62 -4.33
CA ARG A 244 10.00 6.00 -4.08
C ARG A 244 9.82 6.44 -2.63
N ASP A 245 9.03 7.50 -2.42
CA ASP A 245 8.41 7.83 -1.13
C ASP A 245 9.42 8.06 0.02
N ILE A 246 10.62 8.52 -0.33
CA ILE A 246 11.75 8.66 0.61
C ILE A 246 11.46 9.65 1.76
N GLU A 247 10.47 10.53 1.62
CA GLU A 247 10.04 11.48 2.64
C GLU A 247 9.31 10.83 3.82
N PHE A 248 8.82 9.60 3.68
CA PHE A 248 8.14 8.86 4.73
C PHE A 248 9.13 8.10 5.63
N VAL A 249 9.72 8.86 6.56
CA VAL A 249 10.52 8.33 7.68
C VAL A 249 9.67 8.33 8.94
N GLN A 250 9.50 7.17 9.56
CA GLN A 250 8.83 7.01 10.85
C GLN A 250 9.78 7.42 11.98
N PHE A 251 9.29 8.28 12.86
CA PHE A 251 9.95 8.65 14.11
C PHE A 251 9.27 7.91 15.25
N HIS A 252 10.03 7.18 16.05
CA HIS A 252 9.47 6.54 17.24
C HIS A 252 9.31 7.60 18.34
N PRO A 253 8.16 7.69 19.03
CA PRO A 253 7.90 8.75 19.99
C PRO A 253 8.77 8.67 21.26
N THR A 254 9.05 7.45 21.72
CA THR A 254 9.76 7.20 22.99
C THR A 254 11.13 6.58 22.74
N VAL A 255 12.14 7.43 22.56
CA VAL A 255 13.55 7.05 22.48
C VAL A 255 14.29 7.71 23.63
N LEU A 256 15.14 6.95 24.32
CA LEU A 256 15.81 7.42 25.52
C LEU A 256 16.65 8.65 25.19
N TRP A 257 16.43 9.73 25.93
CA TRP A 257 17.21 10.95 25.79
C TRP A 257 18.42 10.86 26.74
N LEU A 258 19.63 10.83 26.17
CA LEU A 258 20.89 10.63 26.90
C LEU A 258 21.61 11.92 27.30
N GLY A 259 21.00 13.09 27.07
CA GLY A 259 21.59 14.38 27.37
C GLY A 259 21.81 15.26 26.14
N GLU A 260 22.04 16.55 26.39
CA GLU A 260 22.38 17.54 25.36
C GLU A 260 23.64 17.11 24.59
N GLY A 261 23.58 17.18 23.25
CA GLY A 261 24.68 16.78 22.37
C GLY A 261 24.77 15.27 22.08
N SER A 262 23.88 14.44 22.64
CA SER A 262 23.81 13.01 22.30
C SER A 262 23.44 12.82 20.83
N THR A 263 24.24 12.03 20.10
CA THR A 263 24.02 11.74 18.68
C THR A 263 24.22 10.27 18.35
N GLY A 264 23.77 9.84 17.17
CA GLY A 264 23.85 8.47 16.69
C GLY A 264 22.74 7.58 17.23
N GLN A 265 23.07 6.31 17.49
CA GLN A 265 22.14 5.31 17.98
C GLN A 265 21.74 5.60 19.43
N GLN A 266 20.44 5.73 19.68
CA GLN A 266 19.85 5.94 20.99
C GLN A 266 18.95 4.75 21.35
N PRO A 267 18.90 4.33 22.63
CA PRO A 267 18.09 3.19 23.01
C PRO A 267 16.59 3.42 22.84
N LEU A 268 15.91 2.46 22.22
CA LEU A 268 14.46 2.45 22.07
C LEU A 268 13.79 2.08 23.40
N ILE A 269 12.80 2.89 23.82
CA ILE A 269 11.84 2.53 24.87
C ILE A 269 10.57 2.05 24.18
N SER A 270 10.37 0.72 24.17
CA SER A 270 9.29 0.08 23.41
C SER A 270 7.91 0.66 23.71
N GLU A 271 7.08 0.76 22.67
CA GLU A 271 5.67 1.13 22.77
C GLU A 271 4.86 0.21 23.71
N ALA A 272 5.34 -1.03 23.93
CA ALA A 272 4.75 -1.93 24.92
C ALA A 272 4.73 -1.32 26.33
N VAL A 273 5.66 -0.42 26.68
CA VAL A 273 5.67 0.31 27.96
C VAL A 273 4.44 1.21 28.09
N ARG A 274 4.09 1.98 27.05
CA ARG A 274 2.84 2.77 26.99
C ARG A 274 1.62 1.85 27.00
N GLY A 275 1.66 0.78 26.21
CA GLY A 275 0.61 -0.26 26.14
C GLY A 275 0.26 -0.91 27.49
N GLU A 276 1.23 -0.98 28.40
CA GLU A 276 1.07 -1.52 29.75
C GLU A 276 0.61 -0.46 30.78
N GLY A 277 0.42 0.80 30.38
CA GLY A 277 -0.15 1.87 31.18
C GLY A 277 0.75 3.08 31.47
N ALA A 278 1.98 3.14 30.95
CA ALA A 278 2.86 4.28 31.15
C ALA A 278 2.37 5.52 30.40
N VAL A 279 2.56 6.70 31.01
CA VAL A 279 1.97 7.96 30.52
C VAL A 279 3.05 8.99 30.20
N LEU A 280 2.84 9.79 29.17
CA LEU A 280 3.73 10.89 28.82
C LEU A 280 3.39 12.12 29.66
N ILE A 281 4.41 12.69 30.30
CA ILE A 281 4.29 13.91 31.11
C ILE A 281 5.31 14.94 30.67
N ASP A 282 4.94 16.22 30.77
CA ASP A 282 5.89 17.32 30.61
C ASP A 282 6.77 17.50 31.86
N HIS A 283 7.59 18.55 31.88
CA HIS A 283 8.47 18.86 33.01
C HIS A 283 7.73 19.32 34.28
N ASP A 284 6.47 19.71 34.16
CA ASP A 284 5.61 20.14 35.28
C ASP A 284 4.73 18.97 35.79
N GLY A 285 4.80 17.81 35.13
CA GLY A 285 4.05 16.60 35.47
C GLY A 285 2.67 16.50 34.79
N ASN A 286 2.35 17.38 33.84
CA ASN A 286 1.06 17.36 33.15
C ASN A 286 1.02 16.26 32.09
N ARG A 287 -0.09 15.52 32.05
CA ARG A 287 -0.36 14.47 31.05
C ARG A 287 -0.88 15.07 29.74
N PHE A 288 0.00 15.74 29.00
CA PHE A 288 -0.38 16.54 27.83
C PHE A 288 -1.05 15.75 26.70
N MET A 289 -0.98 14.42 26.68
CA MET A 289 -1.65 13.60 25.65
C MET A 289 -3.17 13.52 25.83
N GLU A 290 -3.70 13.75 27.04
CA GLU A 290 -5.15 13.67 27.32
C GLU A 290 -5.94 14.73 26.52
N ASP A 291 -5.33 15.90 26.28
CA ASP A 291 -5.93 16.98 25.50
C ASP A 291 -5.68 16.85 23.98
N VAL A 292 -4.93 15.83 23.54
CA VAL A 292 -4.49 15.67 22.14
C VAL A 292 -5.31 14.63 21.37
N HIS A 293 -5.64 13.50 22.00
CA HIS A 293 -6.35 12.40 21.35
C HIS A 293 -7.14 11.60 22.38
N GLU A 294 -8.30 11.06 22.00
CA GLU A 294 -9.14 10.20 22.85
C GLU A 294 -8.43 8.92 23.38
N LEU A 295 -7.34 8.48 22.75
CA LEU A 295 -6.54 7.33 23.16
C LEU A 295 -5.33 7.75 24.01
N ALA A 296 -5.15 9.05 24.23
CA ALA A 296 -4.02 9.67 24.91
C ALA A 296 -2.68 9.05 24.47
N ASP A 297 -1.92 8.46 25.40
CA ASP A 297 -0.60 7.87 25.18
C ASP A 297 -0.59 6.65 24.23
N LEU A 298 -1.77 6.08 23.94
CA LEU A 298 -1.97 4.97 22.99
C LEU A 298 -2.39 5.43 21.59
N ALA A 299 -2.41 6.74 21.32
CA ALA A 299 -2.63 7.26 19.97
C ALA A 299 -1.56 6.73 18.97
N PRO A 300 -1.83 6.79 17.65
CA PRO A 300 -0.86 6.42 16.62
C PRO A 300 0.50 7.13 16.79
N ARG A 301 1.59 6.48 16.38
CA ARG A 301 2.98 6.93 16.63
C ARG A 301 3.24 8.36 16.15
N ASP A 302 2.75 8.69 14.96
CA ASP A 302 2.87 10.00 14.33
C ASP A 302 2.17 11.09 15.17
N VAL A 303 0.98 10.79 15.72
CA VAL A 303 0.25 11.70 16.62
C VAL A 303 1.05 11.96 17.90
N VAL A 304 1.54 10.90 18.55
CA VAL A 304 2.31 10.99 19.80
C VAL A 304 3.63 11.73 19.57
N ALA A 305 4.38 11.38 18.52
CA ALA A 305 5.65 12.04 18.19
C ALA A 305 5.44 13.53 17.89
N LYS A 306 4.36 13.88 17.18
CA LYS A 306 3.97 15.27 16.91
C LYS A 306 3.68 16.02 18.22
N ALA A 307 2.91 15.41 19.11
CA ALA A 307 2.55 16.02 20.39
C ALA A 307 3.80 16.30 21.24
N ILE A 308 4.69 15.31 21.37
CA ILE A 308 5.97 15.48 22.08
C ILE A 308 6.79 16.63 21.48
N MET A 309 6.94 16.68 20.15
CA MET A 309 7.69 17.75 19.49
C MET A 309 7.06 19.14 19.68
N ARG A 310 5.72 19.23 19.69
CA ARG A 310 5.02 20.49 20.00
C ARG A 310 5.25 20.92 21.45
N THR A 311 5.17 19.99 22.40
CA THR A 311 5.44 20.24 23.83
C THR A 311 6.88 20.69 24.05
N MET A 312 7.86 19.99 23.46
CA MET A 312 9.28 20.35 23.51
C MET A 312 9.53 21.77 22.97
N ARG A 313 8.98 22.09 21.78
CA ARG A 313 9.09 23.44 21.19
C ARG A 313 8.42 24.52 22.03
N ALA A 314 7.23 24.25 22.59
CA ALA A 314 6.49 25.21 23.40
C ALA A 314 7.17 25.52 24.75
N THR A 315 7.82 24.52 25.35
CA THR A 315 8.49 24.63 26.66
C THR A 315 9.96 24.98 26.56
N GLY A 316 10.56 24.93 25.36
CA GLY A 316 11.99 25.12 25.16
C GLY A 316 12.84 24.00 25.79
N ARG A 317 12.28 22.79 25.88
CA ARG A 317 12.92 21.59 26.45
C ARG A 317 13.28 20.60 25.35
N ASP A 318 14.35 19.83 25.55
CA ASP A 318 14.85 18.87 24.57
C ASP A 318 14.27 17.45 24.71
N HIS A 319 13.46 17.22 25.74
CA HIS A 319 12.78 15.96 26.00
C HIS A 319 11.50 16.17 26.81
N VAL A 320 10.72 15.09 26.90
CA VAL A 320 9.62 14.93 27.86
C VAL A 320 9.88 13.66 28.67
N TYR A 321 8.93 13.26 29.52
CA TYR A 321 9.08 12.09 30.36
C TYR A 321 8.03 11.02 30.04
N LEU A 322 8.44 9.75 30.09
CA LEU A 322 7.55 8.59 30.13
C LEU A 322 7.50 8.04 31.56
N ASP A 323 6.35 8.15 32.21
CA ASP A 323 6.15 7.73 33.59
C ASP A 323 5.47 6.35 33.67
N GLY A 324 6.28 5.34 34.01
CA GLY A 324 5.83 3.99 34.30
C GLY A 324 6.08 3.55 35.75
N ARG A 325 6.29 4.50 36.68
CA ARG A 325 6.67 4.18 38.08
C ARG A 325 5.64 3.28 38.79
N HIS A 326 4.36 3.43 38.44
CA HIS A 326 3.25 2.65 39.00
C HIS A 326 3.30 1.14 38.66
N PHE A 327 4.13 0.71 37.71
CA PHE A 327 4.32 -0.71 37.39
C PHE A 327 4.97 -1.50 38.52
N GLY A 328 5.77 -0.83 39.36
CA GLY A 328 6.62 -1.49 40.35
C GLY A 328 7.79 -2.26 39.73
N ARG A 329 8.80 -2.54 40.55
CA ARG A 329 10.08 -3.17 40.14
C ARG A 329 9.91 -4.53 39.45
N ALA A 330 9.05 -5.40 39.99
CA ALA A 330 8.88 -6.75 39.49
C ALA A 330 8.36 -6.80 38.04
N LYS A 331 7.49 -5.86 37.64
CA LYS A 331 6.97 -5.80 36.26
C LYS A 331 8.06 -5.34 35.28
N TRP A 332 8.88 -4.36 35.67
CA TRP A 332 10.03 -3.94 34.86
C TRP A 332 11.04 -5.08 34.62
N GLU A 333 11.45 -5.77 35.69
CA GLU A 333 12.45 -6.85 35.62
C GLU A 333 11.95 -8.07 34.83
N SER A 334 10.64 -8.37 34.88
CA SER A 334 10.08 -9.54 34.21
C SER A 334 9.59 -9.29 32.79
N ARG A 335 8.95 -8.12 32.54
CA ARG A 335 8.30 -7.84 31.25
C ARG A 335 9.15 -6.99 30.31
N PHE A 336 10.03 -6.16 30.87
CA PHE A 336 10.88 -5.23 30.12
C PHE A 336 12.34 -5.30 30.55
N PRO A 337 12.94 -6.51 30.66
CA PRO A 337 14.26 -6.69 31.25
C PRO A 337 15.35 -5.91 30.50
N THR A 338 15.27 -5.85 29.16
CA THR A 338 16.24 -5.12 28.34
C THR A 338 16.12 -3.61 28.56
N ILE A 339 14.90 -3.08 28.56
CA ILE A 339 14.65 -1.65 28.84
C ILE A 339 15.09 -1.29 30.26
N TYR A 340 14.77 -2.12 31.24
CA TYR A 340 15.17 -1.92 32.64
C TYR A 340 16.68 -1.83 32.77
N ALA A 341 17.41 -2.79 32.18
CA ALA A 341 18.87 -2.82 32.19
C ALA A 341 19.47 -1.56 31.53
N VAL A 342 18.97 -1.17 30.36
CA VAL A 342 19.45 0.02 29.62
C VAL A 342 19.19 1.31 30.42
N CYS A 343 18.01 1.50 31.00
CA CYS A 343 17.76 2.67 31.84
C CYS A 343 18.74 2.73 33.02
N ARG A 344 18.97 1.59 33.67
CA ARG A 344 19.90 1.49 34.82
C ARG A 344 21.35 1.76 34.43
N GLU A 345 21.79 1.31 33.26
CA GLU A 345 23.11 1.61 32.69
C GLU A 345 23.33 3.12 32.54
N HIS A 346 22.27 3.85 32.16
CA HIS A 346 22.27 5.31 32.04
C HIS A 346 21.84 6.04 33.33
N GLY A 347 21.85 5.36 34.48
CA GLY A 347 21.61 5.98 35.78
C GLY A 347 20.15 6.31 36.10
N ILE A 348 19.19 5.77 35.35
CA ILE A 348 17.75 6.00 35.53
C ILE A 348 17.12 4.74 36.14
N ASP A 349 16.43 4.85 37.28
CA ASP A 349 15.60 3.74 37.79
C ASP A 349 14.13 3.94 37.38
N PRO A 350 13.63 3.25 36.33
CA PRO A 350 12.27 3.45 35.85
C PRO A 350 11.19 2.96 36.84
N ALA A 351 11.59 2.25 37.91
CA ALA A 351 10.69 1.88 39.00
C ALA A 351 10.44 3.03 39.99
N THR A 352 11.30 4.06 40.02
CA THR A 352 11.20 5.18 40.98
C THR A 352 11.21 6.55 40.31
N GLU A 353 11.69 6.65 39.08
CA GLU A 353 11.87 7.90 38.33
C GLU A 353 11.26 7.77 36.92
N PRO A 354 10.70 8.86 36.37
CA PRO A 354 10.23 8.84 34.99
C PRO A 354 11.40 8.81 33.99
N ILE A 355 11.20 8.19 32.82
CA ILE A 355 12.24 8.01 31.81
C ILE A 355 12.26 9.22 30.87
N PRO A 356 13.39 9.93 30.68
CA PRO A 356 13.48 11.02 29.72
C PRO A 356 13.44 10.47 28.28
N VAL A 357 12.52 10.97 27.47
CA VAL A 357 12.28 10.50 26.10
C VAL A 357 12.11 11.64 25.11
N ALA A 358 12.60 11.44 23.89
CA ALA A 358 12.38 12.33 22.75
C ALA A 358 12.14 11.52 21.46
N PRO A 359 11.43 12.06 20.46
CA PRO A 359 11.23 11.37 19.20
C PRO A 359 12.52 11.28 18.38
N ALA A 360 12.81 10.11 17.82
CA ALA A 360 13.99 9.91 16.97
C ALA A 360 13.67 9.02 15.76
N ALA A 361 14.47 9.16 14.69
CA ALA A 361 14.27 8.42 13.45
C ALA A 361 14.40 6.90 13.69
N HIS A 362 13.48 6.11 13.15
CA HIS A 362 13.35 4.70 13.49
C HIS A 362 13.25 3.76 12.29
N TYR A 363 12.48 4.13 11.27
CA TYR A 363 12.26 3.28 10.10
C TYR A 363 11.96 4.10 8.86
N ALA A 364 12.47 3.70 7.69
CA ALA A 364 12.11 4.27 6.40
C ALA A 364 11.04 3.43 5.69
N SER A 365 9.85 3.99 5.43
CA SER A 365 8.83 3.31 4.61
C SER A 365 9.13 3.42 3.12
N GLY A 366 9.74 4.54 2.71
CA GLY A 366 10.26 4.74 1.36
C GLY A 366 11.66 4.16 1.17
N GLY A 367 12.11 4.09 -0.08
CA GLY A 367 13.35 3.42 -0.46
C GLY A 367 13.42 3.13 -1.95
N ILE A 368 14.27 2.18 -2.33
CA ILE A 368 14.41 1.76 -3.73
C ILE A 368 13.09 1.12 -4.18
N ARG A 369 12.46 1.64 -5.23
CA ARG A 369 11.19 1.09 -5.73
C ARG A 369 11.41 -0.32 -6.26
N THR A 370 10.56 -1.25 -5.82
CA THR A 370 10.58 -2.64 -6.29
C THR A 370 9.21 -3.10 -6.74
N ASP A 371 9.18 -4.09 -7.63
CA ASP A 371 7.98 -4.87 -7.92
C ASP A 371 7.75 -5.98 -6.87
N LEU A 372 6.71 -6.80 -7.04
CA LEU A 372 6.39 -7.93 -6.15
C LEU A 372 7.45 -9.04 -6.14
N ARG A 373 8.46 -8.99 -7.01
CA ARG A 373 9.57 -9.93 -7.08
C ARG A 373 10.89 -9.30 -6.61
N GLY A 374 10.84 -8.08 -6.08
CA GLY A 374 11.99 -7.34 -5.59
C GLY A 374 12.87 -6.74 -6.68
N ARG A 375 12.44 -6.76 -7.95
CA ARG A 375 13.20 -6.17 -9.07
C ARG A 375 13.12 -4.66 -9.00
N THR A 376 14.26 -3.99 -9.18
CA THR A 376 14.30 -2.53 -9.27
C THR A 376 14.07 -2.05 -10.71
N SER A 377 14.11 -0.75 -10.96
CA SER A 377 14.10 -0.20 -12.32
C SER A 377 15.38 -0.48 -13.13
N ILE A 378 16.39 -1.10 -12.52
CA ILE A 378 17.61 -1.55 -13.20
C ILE A 378 17.58 -3.08 -13.26
N GLU A 379 17.60 -3.64 -14.47
CA GLU A 379 17.63 -5.09 -14.67
C GLU A 379 18.87 -5.71 -13.99
N GLY A 380 18.68 -6.82 -13.30
CA GLY A 380 19.73 -7.50 -12.52
C GLY A 380 20.01 -6.89 -11.14
N LEU A 381 19.40 -5.74 -10.80
CA LEU A 381 19.43 -5.16 -9.46
C LEU A 381 18.11 -5.41 -8.74
N TYR A 382 18.20 -5.98 -7.55
CA TYR A 382 17.09 -6.28 -6.66
C TYR A 382 17.25 -5.54 -5.33
N ALA A 383 16.15 -5.32 -4.60
CA ALA A 383 16.20 -4.75 -3.27
C ALA A 383 15.13 -5.37 -2.35
N CYS A 384 15.45 -5.54 -1.05
CA CYS A 384 14.49 -5.98 -0.04
C CYS A 384 14.87 -5.52 1.38
N GLY A 385 13.89 -5.58 2.29
CA GLY A 385 14.02 -4.99 3.62
C GLY A 385 13.94 -3.47 3.58
N GLU A 386 14.39 -2.80 4.65
CA GLU A 386 14.22 -1.35 4.86
C GLU A 386 14.90 -0.46 3.79
N VAL A 387 15.78 -1.00 2.95
CA VAL A 387 16.35 -0.24 1.81
C VAL A 387 15.33 -0.10 0.66
N ALA A 388 14.33 -0.97 0.59
CA ALA A 388 13.35 -1.06 -0.48
C ALA A 388 12.03 -0.39 -0.09
N CYS A 389 11.36 0.19 -1.08
CA CYS A 389 9.94 0.48 -1.06
C CYS A 389 9.23 -0.66 -1.79
N THR A 390 8.79 -1.67 -1.05
CA THR A 390 8.03 -2.84 -1.54
C THR A 390 6.55 -2.54 -1.77
N GLY A 391 6.07 -1.38 -1.34
CA GLY A 391 4.65 -0.99 -1.36
C GLY A 391 3.87 -1.45 -0.12
N VAL A 392 4.45 -2.23 0.78
CA VAL A 392 3.76 -2.77 1.96
C VAL A 392 3.37 -1.70 2.99
N HIS A 393 4.24 -0.70 3.18
CA HIS A 393 4.15 0.19 4.35
C HIS A 393 3.40 1.50 4.09
N GLY A 394 3.19 1.87 2.82
CA GLY A 394 2.61 3.17 2.46
C GLY A 394 3.27 4.34 3.20
N ALA A 395 2.46 5.28 3.67
CA ALA A 395 2.92 6.48 4.36
C ALA A 395 3.39 6.24 5.81
N ASN A 396 3.10 5.06 6.39
CA ASN A 396 3.46 4.75 7.76
C ASN A 396 3.41 3.24 8.03
N ARG A 397 4.49 2.70 8.60
CA ARG A 397 4.61 1.26 8.87
C ARG A 397 3.77 0.80 10.07
N LEU A 398 3.01 -0.28 9.89
CA LEU A 398 2.45 -1.09 10.98
C LEU A 398 3.54 -1.83 11.76
N ALA A 399 3.49 -1.79 13.09
CA ALA A 399 4.46 -2.47 13.96
C ALA A 399 4.62 -3.96 13.60
N SER A 400 5.79 -4.55 13.87
CA SER A 400 6.08 -5.97 13.62
C SER A 400 5.97 -6.49 12.16
N ASN A 401 5.61 -5.66 11.17
CA ASN A 401 5.58 -6.06 9.76
C ASN A 401 6.95 -6.03 9.06
N SER A 402 7.95 -5.28 9.55
CA SER A 402 9.23 -5.09 8.82
C SER A 402 10.08 -6.36 8.75
N LEU A 403 10.14 -7.14 9.84
CA LEU A 403 10.84 -8.43 9.83
C LEU A 403 10.13 -9.43 8.91
N LEU A 404 8.80 -9.44 8.92
CA LEU A 404 8.00 -10.28 8.02
C LEU A 404 8.24 -9.92 6.54
N GLU A 405 8.28 -8.62 6.24
CA GLU A 405 8.55 -8.09 4.90
C GLU A 405 9.92 -8.51 4.40
N GLY A 406 10.95 -8.39 5.25
CA GLY A 406 12.27 -8.89 4.96
C GLY A 406 12.35 -10.40 4.73
N LEU A 407 11.45 -11.22 5.29
CA LEU A 407 11.41 -12.66 5.02
C LEU A 407 10.71 -12.98 3.70
N VAL A 408 9.48 -12.47 3.53
CA VAL A 408 8.62 -12.81 2.38
C VAL A 408 9.25 -12.35 1.07
N PHE A 409 9.65 -11.08 0.97
CA PHE A 409 10.19 -10.56 -0.29
C PHE A 409 11.61 -11.07 -0.58
N ALA A 410 12.39 -11.43 0.45
CA ALA A 410 13.69 -12.07 0.26
C ALA A 410 13.58 -13.45 -0.41
N GLU A 411 12.62 -14.27 0.02
CA GLU A 411 12.40 -15.59 -0.58
C GLU A 411 11.95 -15.47 -2.05
N ARG A 412 11.05 -14.52 -2.33
CA ARG A 412 10.60 -14.23 -3.70
C ARG A 412 11.73 -13.76 -4.61
N ILE A 413 12.67 -12.95 -4.12
CA ILE A 413 13.86 -12.55 -4.88
C ILE A 413 14.71 -13.75 -5.23
N ALA A 414 14.99 -14.63 -4.27
CA ALA A 414 15.79 -15.83 -4.51
C ALA A 414 15.11 -16.76 -5.53
N GLU A 415 13.80 -16.96 -5.43
CA GLU A 415 13.00 -17.72 -6.40
C GLU A 415 13.05 -17.09 -7.81
N ASP A 416 12.90 -15.77 -7.90
CA ASP A 416 12.92 -15.06 -9.19
C ASP A 416 14.28 -15.13 -9.87
N ILE A 417 15.38 -14.90 -9.13
CA ILE A 417 16.74 -15.03 -9.67
C ILE A 417 16.98 -16.45 -10.17
N HIS A 418 16.52 -17.47 -9.43
CA HIS A 418 16.67 -18.88 -9.81
C HIS A 418 15.88 -19.23 -11.07
N GLN A 419 14.69 -18.64 -11.25
CA GLN A 419 13.83 -18.84 -12.42
C GLN A 419 14.36 -18.11 -13.66
N VAL A 420 14.70 -16.83 -13.52
CA VAL A 420 15.15 -15.97 -14.63
C VAL A 420 16.55 -16.35 -15.10
N ARG A 421 17.43 -16.73 -14.18
CA ARG A 421 18.86 -17.03 -14.42
C ARG A 421 19.55 -15.95 -15.25
N PRO A 422 19.74 -14.73 -14.70
CA PRO A 422 20.33 -13.62 -15.44
C PRO A 422 21.63 -14.00 -16.14
N ALA A 423 21.77 -13.59 -17.39
CA ALA A 423 22.97 -13.88 -18.18
C ALA A 423 24.19 -13.15 -17.59
N PRO A 424 25.39 -13.76 -17.64
CA PRO A 424 26.62 -13.06 -17.30
C PRO A 424 26.87 -11.93 -18.31
N GLY A 425 27.59 -10.89 -17.88
CA GLY A 425 27.99 -9.78 -18.74
C GLY A 425 29.13 -8.99 -18.12
N ASP A 426 29.92 -8.32 -18.96
CA ASP A 426 31.05 -7.50 -18.52
C ASP A 426 30.62 -6.07 -18.19
N PRO A 427 31.06 -5.52 -17.05
CA PRO A 427 30.80 -4.13 -16.73
C PRO A 427 31.63 -3.20 -17.60
N VAL A 428 31.03 -2.06 -17.98
CA VAL A 428 31.70 -0.97 -18.70
C VAL A 428 32.08 0.16 -17.75
N ALA A 429 33.13 0.91 -18.08
CA ALA A 429 33.55 2.05 -17.28
C ALA A 429 32.51 3.18 -17.32
N SER A 430 32.05 3.61 -16.14
CA SER A 430 31.14 4.75 -16.02
C SER A 430 31.81 6.05 -16.49
N GLN A 431 31.10 6.79 -17.34
CA GLN A 431 31.51 8.11 -17.83
C GLN A 431 31.10 9.25 -16.88
N ALA A 432 30.33 8.94 -15.83
CA ALA A 432 29.83 9.96 -14.91
C ALA A 432 30.97 10.56 -14.07
N ALA A 433 30.91 11.88 -13.84
CA ALA A 433 31.91 12.58 -13.06
C ALA A 433 31.92 12.08 -11.59
N PRO A 434 33.08 11.61 -11.07
CA PRO A 434 33.17 11.17 -9.70
C PRO A 434 33.25 12.36 -8.73
N GLY A 435 32.85 12.16 -7.47
CA GLY A 435 33.02 13.17 -6.43
C GLY A 435 32.93 12.61 -5.01
N LEU A 436 33.37 13.43 -4.05
CA LEU A 436 33.29 13.14 -2.61
C LEU A 436 32.88 14.40 -1.85
N ALA A 437 32.20 14.19 -0.74
CA ALA A 437 31.87 15.21 0.24
C ALA A 437 32.84 15.12 1.43
N ASP A 438 33.21 16.27 1.99
CA ASP A 438 34.09 16.33 3.15
C ASP A 438 33.42 15.67 4.37
N PRO A 439 34.06 14.70 5.05
CA PRO A 439 33.45 13.99 6.17
C PRO A 439 33.03 14.89 7.34
N ARG A 440 33.65 16.07 7.50
CA ARG A 440 33.34 17.05 8.55
C ARG A 440 31.93 17.63 8.44
N ILE A 441 31.23 17.42 7.31
CA ILE A 441 29.87 17.90 7.11
C ILE A 441 28.83 17.01 7.78
N ARG A 442 29.16 15.77 8.18
CA ARG A 442 28.20 14.81 8.73
C ARG A 442 27.40 15.37 9.92
N PRO A 443 28.01 15.96 10.97
CA PRO A 443 27.25 16.56 12.06
C PRO A 443 26.34 17.71 11.62
N ARG A 444 26.77 18.47 10.59
CA ARG A 444 25.95 19.57 10.03
C ARG A 444 24.73 19.03 9.29
N ILE A 445 24.90 17.99 8.46
CA ILE A 445 23.78 17.32 7.79
C ILE A 445 22.77 16.84 8.83
N GLN A 446 23.26 16.08 9.82
CA GLN A 446 22.42 15.51 10.87
C GLN A 446 21.67 16.57 11.69
N GLY A 447 22.35 17.66 12.06
CA GLY A 447 21.73 18.79 12.76
C GLY A 447 20.64 19.47 11.93
N HIS A 448 20.91 19.76 10.65
CA HIS A 448 19.93 20.39 9.76
C HIS A 448 18.72 19.49 9.48
N MET A 449 18.94 18.20 9.23
CA MET A 449 17.87 17.23 9.04
C MET A 449 16.98 17.10 10.28
N SER A 450 17.58 17.06 11.47
CA SER A 450 16.84 16.97 12.73
C SER A 450 16.03 18.22 13.03
N ALA A 451 16.58 19.40 12.68
CA ALA A 451 15.91 20.67 12.90
C ALA A 451 14.77 20.96 11.92
N GLY A 452 14.93 20.61 10.63
CA GLY A 452 14.00 21.08 9.58
C GLY A 452 13.37 20.02 8.68
N ALA A 453 13.83 18.77 8.72
CA ALA A 453 13.25 17.66 7.94
C ALA A 453 12.90 16.45 8.83
N SER A 454 12.55 16.70 10.10
CA SER A 454 12.17 15.69 11.09
C SER A 454 10.64 15.52 11.20
N VAL A 455 10.12 15.26 12.40
CA VAL A 455 8.69 15.02 12.68
C VAL A 455 7.81 16.17 12.19
N LEU A 456 8.19 17.41 12.49
CA LEU A 456 7.42 18.60 12.12
C LEU A 456 8.15 19.37 11.02
N ARG A 457 7.50 19.49 9.86
CA ARG A 457 8.05 20.14 8.68
C ARG A 457 7.20 21.35 8.29
N SER A 458 7.80 22.30 7.60
CA SER A 458 7.13 23.46 7.00
C SER A 458 7.90 23.88 5.75
N ARG A 459 7.30 24.68 4.86
CA ARG A 459 8.03 25.30 3.76
C ARG A 459 9.32 25.98 4.22
N GLU A 460 9.28 26.77 5.30
CA GLU A 460 10.42 27.52 5.82
C GLU A 460 11.54 26.58 6.29
N SER A 461 11.19 25.59 7.10
CA SER A 461 12.16 24.63 7.65
C SER A 461 12.81 23.76 6.56
N LEU A 462 12.05 23.34 5.56
CA LEU A 462 12.54 22.53 4.44
C LEU A 462 13.40 23.36 3.47
N VAL A 463 13.02 24.61 3.19
CA VAL A 463 13.84 25.53 2.38
C VAL A 463 15.16 25.84 3.08
N ALA A 464 15.13 26.10 4.39
CA ALA A 464 16.33 26.32 5.19
C ALA A 464 17.25 25.09 5.19
N THR A 465 16.68 23.89 5.35
CA THR A 465 17.42 22.62 5.29
C THR A 465 18.03 22.39 3.92
N ALA A 466 17.26 22.56 2.84
CA ALA A 466 17.75 22.38 1.47
C ALA A 466 18.89 23.36 1.15
N ARG A 467 18.78 24.62 1.59
CA ARG A 467 19.87 25.60 1.49
C ARG A 467 21.10 25.15 2.24
N ALA A 468 20.95 24.70 3.49
CA ALA A 468 22.07 24.27 4.31
C ALA A 468 22.78 23.04 3.75
N LEU A 469 22.05 22.05 3.21
CA LEU A 469 22.61 20.88 2.55
C LEU A 469 23.38 21.25 1.27
N ARG A 470 22.88 22.23 0.51
CA ARG A 470 23.61 22.76 -0.65
C ARG A 470 24.91 23.45 -0.24
N ASP A 471 24.84 24.29 0.78
CA ASP A 471 25.97 25.09 1.24
C ASP A 471 26.99 24.22 2.02
N ALA A 472 26.58 23.04 2.52
CA ALA A 472 27.45 22.05 3.15
C ALA A 472 28.45 21.41 2.17
N ARG A 473 28.32 21.62 0.85
CA ARG A 473 29.27 21.12 -0.16
C ARG A 473 30.66 21.77 -0.12
N TRP A 474 30.88 22.83 0.66
CA TRP A 474 32.01 23.73 0.42
C TRP A 474 33.26 23.42 1.27
N THR A 475 34.32 22.96 0.60
CA THR A 475 35.71 23.35 0.88
C THR A 475 36.54 23.15 -0.40
N PRO A 476 37.43 24.08 -0.80
CA PRO A 476 38.37 23.90 -1.93
C PRO A 476 39.54 22.97 -1.56
N VAL A 477 39.26 21.95 -0.75
CA VAL A 477 40.24 21.01 -0.22
C VAL A 477 40.04 19.70 -0.95
N GLU A 478 41.13 19.12 -1.42
CA GLU A 478 41.13 17.76 -1.94
C GLU A 478 40.62 16.80 -0.86
N VAL A 479 39.48 16.15 -1.12
CA VAL A 479 38.86 15.20 -0.17
C VAL A 479 39.42 13.81 -0.45
N PRO A 480 40.12 13.18 0.52
CA PRO A 480 40.65 11.83 0.33
C PRO A 480 39.51 10.81 0.24
N ALA A 481 39.72 9.78 -0.58
CA ALA A 481 38.81 8.64 -0.68
C ALA A 481 39.01 7.71 0.52
N CYS A 482 38.06 7.72 1.45
CA CYS A 482 38.05 6.89 2.65
C CYS A 482 36.61 6.64 3.12
N THR A 483 36.42 5.72 4.07
CA THR A 483 35.11 5.34 4.61
C THR A 483 34.27 6.55 5.02
N GLU A 484 34.86 7.49 5.74
CA GLU A 484 34.15 8.67 6.25
C GLU A 484 33.67 9.59 5.13
N SER A 485 34.46 9.79 4.07
CA SER A 485 34.07 10.65 2.94
C SER A 485 33.03 9.99 2.05
N TRP A 486 33.10 8.66 1.84
CA TRP A 486 32.05 7.91 1.15
C TRP A 486 30.72 7.94 1.92
N GLU A 487 30.74 7.69 3.23
CA GLU A 487 29.55 7.78 4.07
C GLU A 487 28.95 9.17 4.09
N ALA A 488 29.76 10.22 4.26
CA ALA A 488 29.28 11.60 4.24
C ALA A 488 28.64 11.96 2.89
N THR A 489 29.19 11.43 1.78
CA THR A 489 28.61 11.59 0.45
C THR A 489 27.26 10.88 0.32
N ASN A 490 27.13 9.66 0.85
CA ASN A 490 25.88 8.92 0.88
C ASN A 490 24.81 9.66 1.72
N LEU A 491 25.17 10.12 2.91
CA LEU A 491 24.29 10.90 3.79
C LEU A 491 23.82 12.19 3.10
N LEU A 492 24.71 12.93 2.45
CA LEU A 492 24.35 14.16 1.72
C LEU A 492 23.38 13.87 0.56
N THR A 493 23.62 12.78 -0.17
CA THR A 493 22.78 12.34 -1.29
C THR A 493 21.36 12.05 -0.80
N VAL A 494 21.22 11.20 0.21
CA VAL A 494 19.93 10.81 0.79
C VAL A 494 19.23 12.02 1.42
N ALA A 495 19.93 12.81 2.23
CA ALA A 495 19.37 14.01 2.88
C ALA A 495 18.82 15.01 1.86
N THR A 496 19.53 15.24 0.76
CA THR A 496 19.09 16.15 -0.31
C THR A 496 17.80 15.64 -0.95
N VAL A 497 17.77 14.38 -1.34
CA VAL A 497 16.64 13.77 -2.04
C VAL A 497 15.41 13.70 -1.13
N LEU A 498 15.59 13.31 0.13
CA LEU A 498 14.55 13.30 1.15
C LEU A 498 13.96 14.70 1.38
N THR A 499 14.82 15.70 1.60
CA THR A 499 14.37 17.08 1.83
C THR A 499 13.61 17.64 0.63
N GLY A 500 14.07 17.34 -0.59
CA GLY A 500 13.38 17.73 -1.81
C GLY A 500 12.00 17.09 -1.94
N ALA A 501 11.88 15.78 -1.71
CA ALA A 501 10.61 15.05 -1.78
C ALA A 501 9.63 15.55 -0.71
N ALA A 502 10.12 15.78 0.51
CA ALA A 502 9.34 16.37 1.59
C ALA A 502 8.88 17.81 1.29
N ALA A 503 9.67 18.59 0.55
CA ALA A 503 9.28 19.94 0.12
C ALA A 503 8.24 19.91 -1.00
N ALA A 504 8.33 18.92 -1.90
CA ALA A 504 7.41 18.74 -3.01
C ALA A 504 6.01 18.33 -2.53
N ARG A 505 5.89 17.39 -1.60
CA ARG A 505 4.60 16.97 -1.02
C ARG A 505 3.99 18.08 -0.17
N LEU A 506 2.80 18.54 -0.56
CA LEU A 506 2.07 19.66 0.07
C LEU A 506 0.83 19.18 0.83
N GLU A 507 0.99 18.14 1.64
CA GLU A 507 -0.06 17.57 2.50
C GLU A 507 0.54 17.05 3.81
N THR A 508 -0.32 16.54 4.68
CA THR A 508 0.04 15.72 5.83
C THR A 508 -0.50 14.31 5.67
N ARG A 509 0.38 13.30 5.67
CA ARG A 509 -0.01 11.89 5.56
C ARG A 509 0.99 10.98 6.29
N GLY A 510 0.49 10.10 7.15
CA GLY A 510 1.33 9.14 7.88
C GLY A 510 2.50 9.82 8.60
N SER A 511 3.73 9.38 8.33
CA SER A 511 4.93 9.92 8.96
C SER A 511 5.47 11.22 8.32
N HIS A 512 4.79 11.75 7.30
CA HIS A 512 5.07 13.04 6.69
C HIS A 512 4.07 14.10 7.18
N TRP A 513 4.54 15.05 7.99
CA TRP A 513 3.68 16.06 8.60
C TRP A 513 4.15 17.48 8.28
N ARG A 514 3.30 18.25 7.59
CA ARG A 514 3.53 19.64 7.15
C ARG A 514 2.65 20.60 7.95
N GLN A 515 3.27 21.48 8.72
CA GLN A 515 2.61 22.54 9.51
C GLN A 515 1.83 23.53 8.66
N ASP A 516 2.33 23.79 7.45
CA ASP A 516 1.71 24.67 6.47
C ASP A 516 0.64 23.96 5.61
N HIS A 517 0.48 22.64 5.79
CA HIS A 517 -0.51 21.78 5.12
C HIS A 517 -0.97 20.68 6.10
N GLU A 518 -1.69 21.07 7.16
CA GLU A 518 -1.95 20.19 8.32
C GLU A 518 -2.95 19.04 8.05
N THR A 519 -3.53 18.97 6.85
CA THR A 519 -4.55 17.98 6.48
C THR A 519 -4.06 17.04 5.39
N ARG A 520 -4.64 15.84 5.37
CA ARG A 520 -4.48 14.86 4.29
C ARG A 520 -5.23 15.36 3.06
N ASP A 521 -4.59 15.31 1.90
CA ASP A 521 -5.18 15.74 0.63
C ASP A 521 -5.20 14.55 -0.33
N ASP A 522 -6.31 13.83 -0.33
CA ASP A 522 -6.47 12.64 -1.18
C ASP A 522 -6.83 12.99 -2.64
N ASP A 523 -7.16 14.24 -2.93
CA ASP A 523 -7.51 14.66 -4.29
C ASP A 523 -6.25 14.99 -5.10
N GLU A 524 -5.28 15.66 -4.48
CA GLU A 524 -4.02 16.04 -5.15
C GLU A 524 -2.84 15.10 -4.83
N TRP A 525 -2.81 14.49 -3.63
CA TRP A 525 -1.61 13.81 -3.09
C TRP A 525 -1.79 12.33 -2.73
N LEU A 526 -2.92 11.71 -3.08
CA LEU A 526 -3.06 10.25 -3.02
C LEU A 526 -2.23 9.56 -4.11
N GLY A 527 -0.93 9.44 -3.85
CA GLY A 527 0.03 8.89 -4.80
C GLY A 527 1.46 8.90 -4.29
N HIS A 528 2.33 8.33 -5.13
CA HIS A 528 3.75 8.10 -4.84
C HIS A 528 4.63 9.17 -5.48
N LEU A 529 5.71 9.54 -4.80
CA LEU A 529 6.78 10.37 -5.36
C LEU A 529 7.98 9.51 -5.73
N ASP A 530 8.19 9.36 -7.03
CA ASP A 530 9.35 8.66 -7.61
C ASP A 530 10.46 9.66 -7.93
N VAL A 531 11.67 9.37 -7.47
CA VAL A 531 12.86 10.19 -7.64
C VAL A 531 13.94 9.40 -8.37
N THR A 532 14.50 10.02 -9.41
CA THR A 532 15.73 9.56 -10.10
C THR A 532 16.78 10.65 -10.00
N LEU A 533 18.06 10.28 -9.94
CA LEU A 533 19.17 11.23 -9.92
C LEU A 533 19.87 11.30 -11.29
N SER A 534 20.06 12.51 -11.82
CA SER A 534 20.83 12.78 -13.03
C SER A 534 21.90 13.86 -12.77
N GLU A 535 22.68 14.23 -13.79
CA GLU A 535 23.68 15.29 -13.70
C GLU A 535 23.06 16.67 -13.39
N GLU A 536 21.78 16.86 -13.74
CA GLU A 536 21.01 18.07 -13.43
C GLU A 536 20.49 18.08 -11.98
N GLY A 537 20.59 16.94 -11.28
CA GLY A 537 20.10 16.74 -9.93
C GLY A 537 18.92 15.76 -9.84
N PRO A 538 18.23 15.70 -8.70
CA PRO A 538 17.07 14.83 -8.51
C PRO A 538 15.88 15.33 -9.34
N ARG A 539 15.29 14.43 -10.12
CA ARG A 539 14.04 14.63 -10.85
C ARG A 539 12.94 13.83 -10.17
N MET A 540 11.81 14.48 -9.91
CA MET A 540 10.66 13.88 -9.25
C MET A 540 9.52 13.68 -10.24
N THR A 541 8.81 12.56 -10.11
CA THR A 541 7.59 12.26 -10.84
C THR A 541 6.55 11.77 -9.85
N TYR A 542 5.37 12.36 -9.89
CA TYR A 542 4.23 11.92 -9.09
C TYR A 542 3.44 10.86 -9.86
N THR A 543 3.09 9.77 -9.18
CA THR A 543 2.25 8.69 -9.72
C THR A 543 1.03 8.52 -8.82
N PRO A 544 -0.20 8.79 -9.31
CA PRO A 544 -1.42 8.59 -8.52
C PRO A 544 -1.55 7.14 -8.00
N HIS A 545 -2.19 6.99 -6.86
CA HIS A 545 -2.46 5.72 -6.20
C HIS A 545 -3.95 5.64 -5.86
N GLY A 546 -4.61 4.51 -6.14
CA GLY A 546 -6.03 4.36 -5.81
C GLY A 546 -6.96 5.30 -6.57
N THR A 547 -8.18 5.45 -6.07
CA THR A 547 -9.18 6.40 -6.58
C THR A 547 -9.26 7.63 -5.66
N PRO A 548 -9.22 8.88 -6.19
CA PRO A 548 -9.31 10.11 -5.41
C PRO A 548 -10.49 10.15 -4.44
N ALA A 549 -10.38 10.92 -3.35
CA ALA A 549 -11.44 11.01 -2.33
C ALA A 549 -12.75 11.55 -2.90
N ARG A 550 -12.70 12.55 -3.79
CA ARG A 550 -13.89 13.07 -4.49
C ARG A 550 -14.66 11.96 -5.21
N LEU A 551 -13.95 11.08 -5.92
CA LEU A 551 -14.55 9.96 -6.64
C LEU A 551 -15.01 8.86 -5.68
N THR A 552 -14.27 8.59 -4.61
CA THR A 552 -14.66 7.65 -3.56
C THR A 552 -16.00 8.06 -2.92
N GLN A 553 -16.16 9.34 -2.57
CA GLN A 553 -17.40 9.88 -2.00
C GLN A 553 -18.56 9.77 -2.99
N GLU A 554 -18.31 10.05 -4.26
CA GLU A 554 -19.31 9.96 -5.31
C GLU A 554 -19.78 8.53 -5.58
N LEU A 555 -18.85 7.58 -5.69
CA LEU A 555 -19.16 6.15 -5.84
C LEU A 555 -19.97 5.66 -4.63
N THR A 556 -19.57 6.04 -3.42
CA THR A 556 -20.31 5.70 -2.19
C THR A 556 -21.73 6.30 -2.21
N GLY A 557 -21.87 7.57 -2.61
CA GLY A 557 -23.16 8.25 -2.77
C GLY A 557 -24.04 7.63 -3.84
N ALA A 558 -23.44 7.03 -4.87
CA ALA A 558 -24.11 6.21 -5.87
C ALA A 558 -24.52 4.83 -5.34
N GLY A 559 -24.12 4.43 -4.13
CA GLY A 559 -24.37 3.10 -3.56
C GLY A 559 -23.46 2.02 -4.17
N LEU A 560 -22.29 2.43 -4.66
CA LEU A 560 -21.22 1.55 -5.14
C LEU A 560 -20.13 1.47 -4.08
N ASP A 561 -19.53 0.30 -3.91
CA ASP A 561 -18.34 0.13 -3.07
C ASP A 561 -17.09 0.57 -3.85
N PRO A 562 -16.39 1.65 -3.45
CA PRO A 562 -15.18 2.10 -4.14
C PRO A 562 -14.09 1.02 -4.24
N ALA A 563 -13.97 0.13 -3.25
CA ALA A 563 -12.99 -0.95 -3.28
C ALA A 563 -13.33 -2.02 -4.33
N GLU A 564 -14.61 -2.32 -4.52
CA GLU A 564 -15.05 -3.24 -5.59
C GLU A 564 -14.85 -2.61 -6.98
N VAL A 565 -15.09 -1.30 -7.11
CA VAL A 565 -14.83 -0.56 -8.36
C VAL A 565 -13.34 -0.54 -8.69
N ASP A 566 -12.49 -0.26 -7.70
CA ASP A 566 -11.03 -0.29 -7.87
C ASP A 566 -10.55 -1.69 -8.29
N ALA A 567 -11.04 -2.74 -7.63
CA ALA A 567 -10.68 -4.12 -7.97
C ALA A 567 -11.12 -4.53 -9.38
N LEU A 568 -12.26 -4.00 -9.86
CA LEU A 568 -12.71 -4.20 -11.22
C LEU A 568 -11.80 -3.46 -12.22
N ILE A 569 -11.47 -2.20 -11.94
CA ILE A 569 -10.59 -1.40 -12.80
C ILE A 569 -9.22 -2.06 -12.89
N ASP A 570 -8.64 -2.48 -11.76
CA ASP A 570 -7.34 -3.15 -11.73
C ASP A 570 -7.37 -4.45 -12.54
N ARG A 571 -8.44 -5.24 -12.45
CA ARG A 571 -8.60 -6.46 -13.23
C ARG A 571 -8.70 -6.18 -14.74
N ALA A 572 -9.45 -5.15 -15.13
CA ALA A 572 -9.59 -4.76 -16.53
C ALA A 572 -8.27 -4.24 -17.10
N LEU A 573 -7.53 -3.44 -16.32
CA LEU A 573 -6.20 -2.96 -16.70
C LEU A 573 -5.19 -4.10 -16.77
N GLU A 574 -5.23 -5.09 -15.89
CA GLU A 574 -4.37 -6.29 -15.96
C GLU A 574 -4.62 -7.13 -17.22
N GLU A 575 -5.87 -7.17 -17.69
CA GLU A 575 -6.24 -7.86 -18.93
C GLU A 575 -5.59 -7.16 -20.15
N ASP A 576 -5.64 -5.83 -20.18
CA ASP A 576 -5.08 -5.00 -21.26
C ASP A 576 -3.55 -4.83 -21.17
N LEU A 577 -3.01 -4.75 -19.95
CA LEU A 577 -1.60 -4.43 -19.64
C LEU A 577 -0.87 -5.66 -19.10
N GLN A 578 -0.43 -6.51 -20.03
CA GLN A 578 0.55 -7.56 -19.74
C GLN A 578 1.97 -6.97 -19.59
N GLU A 579 2.99 -7.82 -19.44
CA GLU A 579 4.36 -7.40 -19.08
C GLU A 579 4.97 -6.31 -20.00
N ALA A 580 4.59 -6.29 -21.28
CA ALA A 580 5.07 -5.29 -22.25
C ALA A 580 4.34 -3.93 -22.19
N GLY A 581 3.22 -3.84 -21.47
CA GLY A 581 2.35 -2.65 -21.42
C GLY A 581 1.76 -2.26 -22.78
N ASP A 582 1.39 -0.98 -22.93
CA ASP A 582 0.91 -0.41 -24.20
C ASP A 582 2.09 -0.14 -25.16
N VAL A 583 2.52 -1.19 -25.84
CA VAL A 583 3.66 -1.16 -26.77
C VAL A 583 3.51 -0.11 -27.88
N THR A 584 2.27 0.16 -28.32
CA THR A 584 2.00 1.13 -29.38
C THR A 584 2.28 2.53 -28.87
N SER A 585 1.67 2.93 -27.76
CA SER A 585 1.90 4.25 -27.17
C SER A 585 3.35 4.45 -26.71
N LEU A 586 3.98 3.41 -26.17
CA LEU A 586 5.39 3.45 -25.79
C LEU A 586 6.31 3.69 -26.99
N ALA A 587 6.01 3.10 -28.14
CA ALA A 587 6.81 3.22 -29.36
C ALA A 587 6.56 4.52 -30.15
N THR A 588 5.32 5.02 -30.19
CA THR A 588 4.96 6.12 -31.10
C THR A 588 4.85 7.49 -30.45
N ILE A 589 4.67 7.56 -29.13
CA ILE A 589 4.38 8.83 -28.43
C ILE A 589 5.56 9.20 -27.52
N PRO A 590 6.13 10.41 -27.59
CA PRO A 590 7.15 10.86 -26.63
C PRO A 590 6.65 10.85 -25.18
N ALA A 591 7.48 10.41 -24.23
CA ALA A 591 7.10 10.31 -22.81
C ALA A 591 6.70 11.64 -22.16
N ALA A 592 7.21 12.76 -22.69
CA ALA A 592 6.87 14.10 -22.20
C ALA A 592 5.61 14.69 -22.84
N GLN A 593 5.03 14.05 -23.86
CA GLN A 593 3.87 14.58 -24.56
C GLN A 593 2.64 14.55 -23.65
N ARG A 594 1.89 15.65 -23.66
CA ARG A 594 0.60 15.80 -22.98
C ARG A 594 -0.46 16.18 -23.99
N SER A 595 -1.67 15.71 -23.78
CA SER A 595 -2.82 16.00 -24.65
C SER A 595 -4.07 16.26 -23.81
N THR A 596 -5.07 16.87 -24.45
CA THR A 596 -6.44 16.95 -23.96
C THR A 596 -7.29 16.03 -24.81
N ALA A 597 -8.12 15.20 -24.19
CA ALA A 597 -9.05 14.28 -24.83
C ALA A 597 -10.49 14.60 -24.41
N ASP A 598 -11.43 14.46 -25.33
CA ASP A 598 -12.86 14.58 -25.06
C ASP A 598 -13.53 13.21 -25.20
N VAL A 599 -14.28 12.80 -24.18
CA VAL A 599 -15.19 11.66 -24.23
C VAL A 599 -16.50 12.16 -24.83
N VAL A 600 -16.90 11.65 -25.99
CA VAL A 600 -18.00 12.20 -26.81
C VAL A 600 -19.06 11.13 -27.09
N ALA A 601 -20.32 11.48 -26.86
CA ALA A 601 -21.44 10.64 -27.27
C ALA A 601 -21.57 10.64 -28.81
N ARG A 602 -21.59 9.45 -29.43
CA ARG A 602 -21.82 9.31 -30.87
C ARG A 602 -23.28 9.01 -31.21
N LYS A 603 -24.08 8.62 -30.21
CA LYS A 603 -25.51 8.37 -30.31
C LYS A 603 -26.25 8.99 -29.14
N ASP A 604 -27.53 9.27 -29.34
CA ASP A 604 -28.44 9.72 -28.30
C ASP A 604 -28.66 8.60 -27.27
N GLY A 605 -28.71 8.96 -25.99
CA GLY A 605 -28.89 7.99 -24.92
C GLY A 605 -28.96 8.61 -23.54
N VAL A 606 -28.86 7.77 -22.51
CA VAL A 606 -28.70 8.14 -21.10
C VAL A 606 -27.31 7.71 -20.66
N VAL A 607 -26.53 8.61 -20.08
CA VAL A 607 -25.17 8.32 -19.62
C VAL A 607 -25.18 7.69 -18.23
N ALA A 608 -24.31 6.70 -18.01
CA ALA A 608 -24.05 6.15 -16.68
C ALA A 608 -22.61 5.64 -16.58
N GLY A 609 -21.97 5.82 -15.43
CA GLY A 609 -20.61 5.34 -15.15
C GLY A 609 -19.51 6.38 -15.36
N LEU A 610 -19.83 7.69 -15.38
CA LEU A 610 -18.82 8.72 -15.59
C LEU A 610 -17.74 8.72 -14.51
N ALA A 611 -18.13 8.53 -13.23
CA ALA A 611 -17.17 8.45 -12.12
C ALA A 611 -16.24 7.23 -12.24
N VAL A 612 -16.75 6.11 -12.75
CA VAL A 612 -15.96 4.89 -12.99
C VAL A 612 -14.96 5.11 -14.13
N ALA A 613 -15.40 5.69 -15.25
CA ALA A 613 -14.52 6.02 -16.36
C ALA A 613 -13.43 7.03 -15.95
N GLU A 614 -13.81 8.04 -15.16
CA GLU A 614 -12.87 9.01 -14.59
C GLU A 614 -11.81 8.34 -13.71
N ALA A 615 -12.21 7.39 -12.86
CA ALA A 615 -11.28 6.62 -12.03
C ALA A 615 -10.24 5.85 -12.85
N VAL A 616 -10.62 5.29 -14.02
CA VAL A 616 -9.66 4.64 -14.94
C VAL A 616 -8.61 5.63 -15.45
N PHE A 617 -9.04 6.82 -15.90
CA PHE A 617 -8.12 7.85 -16.39
C PHE A 617 -7.16 8.33 -15.30
N VAL A 618 -7.68 8.59 -14.09
CA VAL A 618 -6.86 9.03 -12.96
C VAL A 618 -5.87 7.94 -12.56
N ARG A 619 -6.29 6.66 -12.54
CA ARG A 619 -5.43 5.51 -12.22
C ARG A 619 -4.19 5.43 -13.11
N LEU A 620 -4.31 5.83 -14.38
CA LEU A 620 -3.20 5.83 -15.34
C LEU A 620 -2.44 7.17 -15.41
N GLY A 621 -2.79 8.15 -14.58
CA GLY A 621 -2.05 9.41 -14.46
C GLY A 621 -2.62 10.58 -15.24
N ALA A 622 -3.91 10.57 -15.59
CA ALA A 622 -4.59 11.79 -16.02
C ALA A 622 -4.50 12.85 -14.92
N GLY A 623 -4.12 14.08 -15.30
CA GLY A 623 -3.87 15.16 -14.35
C GLY A 623 -5.11 16.00 -14.04
N ARG A 624 -5.97 16.26 -15.04
CA ARG A 624 -7.21 17.02 -14.84
C ARG A 624 -8.35 16.36 -15.58
N THR A 625 -9.51 16.29 -14.92
CA THR A 625 -10.75 15.75 -15.45
C THR A 625 -11.86 16.77 -15.24
N GLU A 626 -12.71 16.98 -16.25
CA GLU A 626 -13.84 17.91 -16.20
C GLU A 626 -15.05 17.25 -16.83
N ARG A 627 -16.04 16.89 -16.01
CA ARG A 627 -17.30 16.29 -16.48
C ARG A 627 -18.29 17.37 -16.89
N ARG A 628 -18.89 17.19 -18.07
CA ARG A 628 -19.87 18.09 -18.69
C ARG A 628 -21.28 17.51 -18.71
N ALA A 629 -21.41 16.21 -18.41
CA ALA A 629 -22.67 15.52 -18.19
C ALA A 629 -22.71 14.90 -16.78
N LYS A 630 -23.89 14.49 -16.34
CA LYS A 630 -24.12 13.72 -15.10
C LYS A 630 -24.67 12.33 -15.41
N ASP A 631 -24.39 11.37 -14.53
CA ASP A 631 -25.01 10.05 -14.63
C ASP A 631 -26.54 10.18 -14.47
N GLY A 632 -27.28 9.54 -15.38
CA GLY A 632 -28.73 9.66 -15.54
C GLY A 632 -29.19 10.80 -16.47
N GLU A 633 -28.27 11.61 -16.99
CA GLU A 633 -28.59 12.67 -17.95
C GLU A 633 -28.82 12.11 -19.36
N ARG A 634 -29.82 12.65 -20.07
CA ARG A 634 -30.03 12.38 -21.49
C ARG A 634 -29.06 13.23 -22.32
N VAL A 635 -28.33 12.58 -23.22
CA VAL A 635 -27.34 13.21 -24.09
C VAL A 635 -27.67 12.97 -25.56
N ARG A 636 -27.15 13.83 -26.42
CA ARG A 636 -27.28 13.76 -27.88
C ARG A 636 -25.95 13.40 -28.53
N ALA A 637 -26.04 12.83 -29.72
CA ALA A 637 -24.86 12.65 -30.57
C ALA A 637 -24.11 13.99 -30.77
N GLY A 638 -22.82 14.00 -30.43
CA GLY A 638 -21.94 15.16 -30.46
C GLY A 638 -21.69 15.81 -29.10
N ASP A 639 -22.45 15.47 -28.05
CA ASP A 639 -22.24 16.02 -26.71
C ASP A 639 -20.92 15.52 -26.12
N VAL A 640 -20.13 16.45 -25.59
CA VAL A 640 -18.92 16.14 -24.81
C VAL A 640 -19.36 15.78 -23.39
N LEU A 641 -19.06 14.56 -22.96
CA LEU A 641 -19.43 14.02 -21.65
C LEU A 641 -18.40 14.37 -20.58
N MET A 642 -17.12 14.28 -20.94
CA MET A 642 -15.99 14.55 -20.05
C MET A 642 -14.78 14.99 -20.89
N THR A 643 -14.03 15.96 -20.38
CA THR A 643 -12.71 16.34 -20.90
C THR A 643 -11.63 15.85 -19.94
N VAL A 644 -10.57 15.25 -20.47
CA VAL A 644 -9.45 14.68 -19.69
C VAL A 644 -8.12 15.22 -20.22
N GLU A 645 -7.24 15.66 -19.32
CA GLU A 645 -5.91 16.17 -19.65
C GLU A 645 -4.84 15.36 -18.93
N GLY A 646 -3.80 14.92 -19.66
CA GLY A 646 -2.78 14.06 -19.08
C GLY A 646 -1.64 13.74 -20.04
N PRO A 647 -0.66 12.91 -19.60
CA PRO A 647 0.31 12.32 -20.50
C PRO A 647 -0.40 11.58 -21.64
N THR A 648 -0.03 11.85 -22.89
CA THR A 648 -0.75 11.29 -24.05
C THR A 648 -0.73 9.76 -24.04
N ARG A 649 0.39 9.15 -23.60
CA ARG A 649 0.49 7.69 -23.41
C ARG A 649 -0.59 7.17 -22.45
N ALA A 650 -0.76 7.81 -21.30
CA ALA A 650 -1.75 7.41 -20.30
C ALA A 650 -3.18 7.50 -20.81
N LEU A 651 -3.52 8.58 -21.54
CA LEU A 651 -4.87 8.77 -22.09
C LEU A 651 -5.24 7.66 -23.08
N LEU A 652 -4.31 7.29 -23.96
CA LEU A 652 -4.52 6.24 -24.96
C LEU A 652 -4.55 4.85 -24.32
N THR A 653 -3.69 4.60 -23.33
CA THR A 653 -3.72 3.35 -22.56
C THR A 653 -5.04 3.18 -21.80
N ALA A 654 -5.62 4.26 -21.28
CA ALA A 654 -6.87 4.24 -20.53
C ALA A 654 -8.12 4.05 -21.42
N GLU A 655 -8.02 4.42 -22.70
CA GLU A 655 -9.16 4.60 -23.60
C GLU A 655 -10.08 3.38 -23.62
N ARG A 656 -9.54 2.19 -23.91
CA ARG A 656 -10.35 1.00 -24.12
C ARG A 656 -11.06 0.56 -22.84
N THR A 657 -10.33 0.47 -21.73
CA THR A 657 -10.89 0.09 -20.43
C THR A 657 -11.98 1.09 -20.00
N ALA A 658 -11.72 2.41 -20.09
CA ALA A 658 -12.67 3.44 -19.70
C ALA A 658 -13.95 3.42 -20.58
N LEU A 659 -13.78 3.32 -21.90
CA LEU A 659 -14.91 3.29 -22.84
C LEU A 659 -15.72 2.01 -22.73
N ASN A 660 -15.12 0.84 -22.53
CA ASN A 660 -15.86 -0.42 -22.38
C ASN A 660 -16.83 -0.36 -21.20
N LEU A 661 -16.40 0.18 -20.05
CA LEU A 661 -17.25 0.37 -18.89
C LEU A 661 -18.34 1.43 -19.17
N LEU A 662 -17.95 2.60 -19.66
CA LEU A 662 -18.88 3.72 -19.87
C LEU A 662 -19.96 3.41 -20.93
N THR A 663 -19.57 2.80 -22.05
CA THR A 663 -20.49 2.45 -23.15
C THR A 663 -21.48 1.36 -22.75
N HIS A 664 -21.02 0.34 -22.01
CA HIS A 664 -21.89 -0.72 -21.47
C HIS A 664 -22.92 -0.17 -20.50
N LEU A 665 -22.46 0.57 -19.48
CA LEU A 665 -23.33 1.13 -18.45
C LEU A 665 -24.30 2.15 -19.03
N SER A 666 -23.85 3.01 -19.94
CA SER A 666 -24.73 3.94 -20.64
C SER A 666 -25.73 3.21 -21.56
N GLY A 667 -25.37 2.06 -22.12
CA GLY A 667 -26.28 1.18 -22.84
C GLY A 667 -27.42 0.65 -21.97
N VAL A 668 -27.09 0.15 -20.77
CA VAL A 668 -28.04 -0.31 -19.76
C VAL A 668 -28.99 0.82 -19.34
N ALA A 669 -28.44 2.01 -19.02
CA ALA A 669 -29.22 3.17 -18.64
C ALA A 669 -30.14 3.64 -19.78
N THR A 670 -29.65 3.64 -21.02
CA THR A 670 -30.42 4.02 -22.20
C THR A 670 -31.58 3.07 -22.45
N LEU A 671 -31.33 1.75 -22.40
CA LEU A 671 -32.39 0.76 -22.57
C LEU A 671 -33.44 0.88 -21.46
N THR A 672 -33.00 1.04 -20.20
CA THR A 672 -33.91 1.24 -19.07
C THR A 672 -34.76 2.49 -19.25
N GLY A 673 -34.16 3.61 -19.66
CA GLY A 673 -34.87 4.86 -19.94
C GLY A 673 -35.97 4.71 -21.01
N ARG A 674 -35.75 3.87 -22.03
CA ARG A 674 -36.78 3.55 -23.04
C ARG A 674 -37.96 2.78 -22.45
N TRP A 675 -37.69 1.85 -21.54
CA TRP A 675 -38.75 1.11 -20.84
C TRP A 675 -39.55 2.02 -19.91
N VAL A 676 -38.87 2.89 -19.16
CA VAL A 676 -39.50 3.87 -18.25
C VAL A 676 -40.38 4.83 -19.05
N GLU A 677 -39.90 5.29 -20.20
CA GLU A 677 -40.67 6.15 -21.12
C GLU A 677 -41.90 5.42 -21.70
N ALA A 678 -41.77 4.14 -22.07
CA ALA A 678 -42.87 3.35 -22.62
C ALA A 678 -44.04 3.18 -21.65
N ILE A 679 -43.77 3.13 -20.33
CA ILE A 679 -44.80 2.99 -19.29
C ILE A 679 -45.16 4.30 -18.59
N SER A 680 -44.69 5.43 -19.11
CA SER A 680 -44.92 6.75 -18.50
C SER A 680 -46.41 7.05 -18.34
N GLY A 681 -46.78 7.55 -17.17
CA GLY A 681 -48.18 7.82 -16.78
C GLY A 681 -48.91 6.64 -16.14
N THR A 682 -48.29 5.47 -16.04
CA THR A 682 -48.80 4.35 -15.23
C THR A 682 -48.25 4.39 -13.80
N GLY A 683 -48.77 3.52 -12.92
CA GLY A 683 -48.26 3.37 -11.55
C GLY A 683 -47.09 2.38 -11.41
N ALA A 684 -46.71 1.70 -12.50
CA ALA A 684 -45.69 0.66 -12.48
C ALA A 684 -44.28 1.24 -12.58
N SER A 685 -43.29 0.53 -12.03
CA SER A 685 -41.86 0.83 -12.17
C SER A 685 -41.15 -0.26 -12.97
N VAL A 686 -40.19 0.14 -13.80
CA VAL A 686 -39.31 -0.81 -14.51
C VAL A 686 -38.26 -1.30 -13.53
N ARG A 687 -38.10 -2.62 -13.43
CA ARG A 687 -37.22 -3.25 -12.46
C ARG A 687 -36.20 -4.18 -13.12
N ASP A 688 -34.99 -4.19 -12.58
CA ASP A 688 -33.94 -5.11 -13.03
C ASP A 688 -34.10 -6.53 -12.49
N SER A 689 -33.09 -7.37 -12.75
CA SER A 689 -32.99 -8.70 -12.16
C SER A 689 -31.55 -9.00 -11.72
N ARG A 690 -31.31 -10.24 -11.28
CA ARG A 690 -29.95 -10.77 -11.03
C ARG A 690 -29.25 -11.34 -12.26
N LYS A 691 -29.85 -11.24 -13.45
CA LYS A 691 -29.24 -11.68 -14.71
C LYS A 691 -28.20 -10.66 -15.20
N THR A 692 -27.13 -10.52 -14.43
CA THR A 692 -26.04 -9.54 -14.61
C THR A 692 -24.77 -10.21 -15.11
N LEU A 693 -23.86 -9.45 -15.72
CA LEU A 693 -22.53 -9.97 -16.02
C LEU A 693 -21.73 -10.21 -14.73
N PRO A 694 -20.93 -11.30 -14.65
CA PRO A 694 -20.08 -11.54 -13.48
C PRO A 694 -19.13 -10.37 -13.20
N GLY A 695 -19.08 -9.91 -11.95
CA GLY A 695 -18.25 -8.77 -11.54
C GLY A 695 -18.86 -7.38 -11.78
N LEU A 696 -19.92 -7.25 -12.59
CA LEU A 696 -20.51 -5.96 -12.94
C LEU A 696 -21.86 -5.68 -12.27
N ARG A 697 -22.38 -6.59 -11.44
CA ARG A 697 -23.74 -6.49 -10.87
C ARG A 697 -24.04 -5.14 -10.23
N ALA A 698 -23.17 -4.64 -9.37
CA ALA A 698 -23.40 -3.36 -8.70
C ALA A 698 -23.47 -2.20 -9.69
N LEU A 699 -22.58 -2.18 -10.68
CA LEU A 699 -22.53 -1.15 -11.72
C LEU A 699 -23.72 -1.23 -12.68
N GLU A 700 -24.09 -2.42 -13.14
CA GLU A 700 -25.24 -2.60 -14.04
C GLU A 700 -26.55 -2.21 -13.37
N LYS A 701 -26.74 -2.58 -12.11
CA LYS A 701 -27.91 -2.16 -11.31
C LYS A 701 -27.86 -0.67 -10.96
N TYR A 702 -26.67 -0.06 -10.84
CA TYR A 702 -26.54 1.39 -10.76
C TYR A 702 -26.99 2.05 -12.07
N ALA A 703 -26.57 1.54 -13.22
CA ALA A 703 -26.98 2.05 -14.53
C ALA A 703 -28.50 1.94 -14.77
N VAL A 704 -29.16 0.89 -14.27
CA VAL A 704 -30.63 0.80 -14.26
C VAL A 704 -31.26 1.98 -13.53
N ARG A 705 -30.76 2.33 -12.33
CA ARG A 705 -31.23 3.52 -11.60
C ARG A 705 -30.96 4.82 -12.35
N CYS A 706 -29.82 4.95 -13.02
CA CYS A 706 -29.53 6.10 -13.89
C CYS A 706 -30.56 6.22 -15.03
N GLY A 707 -31.02 5.10 -15.58
CA GLY A 707 -32.10 5.06 -16.57
C GLY A 707 -33.51 5.30 -16.00
N GLY A 708 -33.65 5.51 -14.70
CA GLY A 708 -34.94 5.72 -14.02
C GLY A 708 -35.65 4.43 -13.58
N GLY A 709 -35.00 3.28 -13.70
CA GLY A 709 -35.52 2.01 -13.17
C GLY A 709 -35.27 1.85 -11.68
N VAL A 710 -35.76 0.75 -11.12
CA VAL A 710 -35.55 0.36 -9.73
C VAL A 710 -34.86 -1.00 -9.64
N ASN A 711 -34.14 -1.22 -8.54
CA ASN A 711 -33.42 -2.46 -8.34
C ASN A 711 -34.29 -3.50 -7.65
N HIS A 712 -34.22 -4.74 -8.12
CA HIS A 712 -34.59 -5.94 -7.35
C HIS A 712 -33.48 -6.24 -6.32
N ARG A 713 -33.39 -7.47 -5.80
CA ARG A 713 -32.34 -7.88 -4.84
C ARG A 713 -30.93 -7.90 -5.44
N MET A 714 -29.92 -7.59 -4.64
CA MET A 714 -28.49 -7.64 -5.03
C MET A 714 -27.91 -9.06 -4.88
N SER A 715 -28.31 -9.78 -3.84
CA SER A 715 -27.77 -11.08 -3.44
C SER A 715 -28.89 -12.12 -3.23
N LEU A 716 -28.54 -13.37 -2.87
CA LEU A 716 -29.54 -14.38 -2.51
C LEU A 716 -30.08 -14.18 -1.08
N SER A 717 -29.42 -13.35 -0.28
CA SER A 717 -29.75 -13.11 1.13
C SER A 717 -30.54 -11.84 1.38
N ASP A 718 -30.72 -10.95 0.39
CA ASP A 718 -31.47 -9.69 0.62
C ASP A 718 -32.99 -9.89 0.59
N ALA A 719 -33.44 -10.90 -0.15
CA ALA A 719 -34.83 -11.34 -0.20
C ALA A 719 -34.89 -12.79 -0.69
N ALA A 720 -35.84 -13.58 -0.19
CA ALA A 720 -36.11 -14.91 -0.70
C ALA A 720 -36.98 -14.81 -1.95
N LEU A 721 -36.63 -15.60 -2.98
CA LEU A 721 -37.43 -15.75 -4.19
C LEU A 721 -37.66 -17.23 -4.40
N ILE A 722 -38.90 -17.67 -4.15
CA ILE A 722 -39.33 -19.04 -4.35
C ILE A 722 -39.71 -19.19 -5.82
N LYS A 723 -39.06 -20.13 -6.50
CA LYS A 723 -39.24 -20.44 -7.93
C LYS A 723 -39.68 -21.88 -8.10
N ASP A 724 -40.14 -22.22 -9.30
CA ASP A 724 -40.46 -23.57 -9.77
C ASP A 724 -39.61 -24.70 -9.16
N ASN A 725 -38.28 -24.60 -9.23
CA ASN A 725 -37.36 -25.62 -8.74
C ASN A 725 -37.35 -25.72 -7.22
N HIS A 726 -37.52 -24.60 -6.52
CA HIS A 726 -37.66 -24.58 -5.06
C HIS A 726 -38.98 -25.22 -4.63
N VAL A 727 -40.07 -24.94 -5.34
CA VAL A 727 -41.39 -25.53 -5.11
C VAL A 727 -41.34 -27.04 -5.26
N VAL A 728 -40.74 -27.52 -6.36
CA VAL A 728 -40.56 -28.96 -6.61
C VAL A 728 -39.70 -29.60 -5.52
N ALA A 729 -38.59 -28.96 -5.14
CA ALA A 729 -37.68 -29.50 -4.12
C ALA A 729 -38.28 -29.53 -2.71
N ALA A 730 -39.12 -28.55 -2.36
CA ALA A 730 -39.76 -28.44 -1.05
C ALA A 730 -41.05 -29.27 -0.93
N GLY A 731 -41.57 -29.80 -2.05
CA GLY A 731 -42.81 -30.56 -2.09
C GLY A 731 -44.08 -29.73 -2.24
N GLY A 732 -43.95 -28.41 -2.46
CA GLY A 732 -45.06 -27.49 -2.70
C GLY A 732 -44.71 -26.04 -2.35
N VAL A 733 -45.57 -25.10 -2.78
CA VAL A 733 -45.31 -23.66 -2.64
C VAL A 733 -45.43 -23.22 -1.18
N ALA A 734 -46.38 -23.81 -0.45
CA ALA A 734 -46.62 -23.53 0.97
C ALA A 734 -45.50 -24.10 1.84
N GLU A 735 -45.01 -25.29 1.51
CA GLU A 735 -43.89 -25.95 2.17
C GLU A 735 -42.61 -25.12 1.99
N ALA A 736 -42.34 -24.66 0.77
CA ALA A 736 -41.22 -23.75 0.50
C ALA A 736 -41.33 -22.45 1.29
N PHE A 737 -42.51 -21.82 1.29
CA PHE A 737 -42.75 -20.55 1.99
C PHE A 737 -42.53 -20.68 3.49
N ARG A 738 -43.14 -21.69 4.13
CA ARG A 738 -43.02 -21.92 5.58
C ARG A 738 -41.58 -22.25 5.97
N ALA A 739 -40.87 -23.03 5.17
CA ALA A 739 -39.47 -23.34 5.42
C ALA A 739 -38.57 -22.10 5.41
N VAL A 740 -38.79 -21.18 4.46
CA VAL A 740 -38.08 -19.89 4.43
C VAL A 740 -38.46 -19.04 5.64
N ARG A 741 -39.76 -18.89 5.94
CA ARG A 741 -40.24 -18.05 7.04
C ARG A 741 -39.79 -18.55 8.42
N GLU A 742 -39.78 -19.86 8.64
CA GLU A 742 -39.30 -20.46 9.90
C GLU A 742 -37.81 -20.18 10.11
N ARG A 743 -37.02 -20.29 9.03
CA ARG A 743 -35.57 -20.11 9.13
C ARG A 743 -35.14 -18.64 9.12
N TYR A 744 -35.89 -17.79 8.42
CA TYR A 744 -35.60 -16.38 8.18
C TYR A 744 -36.86 -15.52 8.37
N PRO A 745 -37.31 -15.30 9.61
CA PRO A 745 -38.60 -14.69 9.91
C PRO A 745 -38.75 -13.26 9.37
N ASP A 746 -37.65 -12.50 9.34
CA ASP A 746 -37.63 -11.09 8.94
C ASP A 746 -37.32 -10.87 7.46
N LEU A 747 -37.05 -11.94 6.69
CA LEU A 747 -36.69 -11.84 5.28
C LEU A 747 -37.96 -11.70 4.42
N SER A 748 -37.97 -10.73 3.51
CA SER A 748 -39.07 -10.58 2.53
C SER A 748 -39.11 -11.79 1.60
N ILE A 749 -40.32 -12.30 1.31
CA ILE A 749 -40.51 -13.47 0.46
C ILE A 749 -41.32 -13.09 -0.78
N GLU A 750 -40.68 -13.26 -1.93
CA GLU A 750 -41.31 -13.21 -3.24
C GLU A 750 -41.58 -14.63 -3.74
N VAL A 751 -42.76 -14.85 -4.32
CA VAL A 751 -43.15 -16.15 -4.88
C VAL A 751 -43.49 -16.01 -6.35
N GLU A 752 -42.79 -16.77 -7.18
CA GLU A 752 -43.07 -16.90 -8.61
C GLU A 752 -44.22 -17.88 -8.86
N ILE A 753 -45.17 -17.45 -9.70
CA ILE A 753 -46.28 -18.27 -10.18
C ILE A 753 -46.37 -18.20 -11.70
N ASP A 754 -46.76 -19.31 -12.32
CA ASP A 754 -46.95 -19.45 -13.77
C ASP A 754 -48.42 -19.67 -14.16
N ARG A 755 -49.31 -19.88 -13.18
CA ARG A 755 -50.74 -20.09 -13.39
C ARG A 755 -51.59 -19.41 -12.32
N LEU A 756 -52.76 -18.89 -12.71
CA LEU A 756 -53.70 -18.18 -11.83
C LEU A 756 -54.19 -19.02 -10.63
N ASP A 757 -54.24 -20.34 -10.75
CA ASP A 757 -54.70 -21.24 -9.68
C ASP A 757 -53.73 -21.33 -8.49
N GLN A 758 -52.46 -20.97 -8.68
CA GLN A 758 -51.46 -20.93 -7.60
C GLN A 758 -51.61 -19.69 -6.71
N LEU A 759 -52.19 -18.62 -7.23
CA LEU A 759 -52.22 -17.29 -6.59
C LEU A 759 -52.90 -17.32 -5.22
N GLU A 760 -53.99 -18.09 -5.09
CA GLU A 760 -54.74 -18.20 -3.84
C GLU A 760 -53.91 -18.84 -2.72
N ALA A 761 -53.19 -19.92 -3.03
CA ALA A 761 -52.36 -20.63 -2.05
C ALA A 761 -51.21 -19.74 -1.56
N VAL A 762 -50.61 -18.95 -2.47
CA VAL A 762 -49.52 -18.03 -2.14
C VAL A 762 -50.00 -16.87 -1.25
N LEU A 763 -51.18 -16.31 -1.55
CA LEU A 763 -51.78 -15.24 -0.74
C LEU A 763 -52.18 -15.71 0.67
N ASP A 764 -52.66 -16.96 0.79
CA ASP A 764 -53.07 -17.51 2.08
C ASP A 764 -51.86 -17.76 3.03
N GLU A 765 -50.68 -18.06 2.48
CA GLU A 765 -49.43 -18.17 3.25
C GLU A 765 -48.84 -16.80 3.65
N GLY A 766 -49.26 -15.72 2.98
CA GLY A 766 -48.88 -14.36 3.31
C GLY A 766 -47.62 -13.86 2.62
N ALA A 767 -47.41 -14.21 1.34
CA ALA A 767 -46.34 -13.64 0.54
C ALA A 767 -46.46 -12.11 0.41
N GLU A 768 -45.32 -11.42 0.55
CA GLU A 768 -45.25 -9.96 0.41
C GLU A 768 -45.17 -9.49 -1.03
N GLU A 769 -44.66 -10.35 -1.92
CA GLU A 769 -44.50 -10.06 -3.34
C GLU A 769 -44.79 -11.30 -4.19
N ILE A 770 -45.44 -11.07 -5.34
CA ILE A 770 -45.84 -12.12 -6.27
C ILE A 770 -45.31 -11.78 -7.65
N LEU A 771 -44.54 -12.70 -8.22
CA LEU A 771 -44.00 -12.61 -9.56
C LEU A 771 -44.85 -13.46 -10.51
N LEU A 772 -45.46 -12.81 -11.49
CA LEU A 772 -46.26 -13.42 -12.55
C LEU A 772 -45.34 -13.73 -13.75
N ASP A 773 -44.95 -14.99 -13.93
CA ASP A 773 -44.02 -15.40 -14.99
C ASP A 773 -44.78 -15.82 -16.27
N ASN A 774 -44.51 -15.12 -17.37
CA ASN A 774 -45.09 -15.37 -18.71
C ASN A 774 -46.62 -15.28 -18.79
N PHE A 775 -47.27 -14.50 -17.91
CA PHE A 775 -48.72 -14.25 -17.98
C PHE A 775 -49.09 -13.41 -19.21
N THR A 776 -50.27 -13.67 -19.78
CA THR A 776 -50.87 -12.76 -20.77
C THR A 776 -51.32 -11.46 -20.10
N VAL A 777 -51.57 -10.39 -20.88
CA VAL A 777 -52.09 -9.12 -20.32
C VAL A 777 -53.42 -9.33 -19.59
N ASP A 778 -54.31 -10.16 -20.15
CA ASP A 778 -55.60 -10.48 -19.54
C ASP A 778 -55.43 -11.26 -18.23
N ASP A 779 -54.57 -12.28 -18.21
CA ASP A 779 -54.29 -13.05 -16.99
C ASP A 779 -53.61 -12.18 -15.92
N THR A 780 -52.73 -11.25 -16.34
CA THR A 780 -52.08 -10.28 -15.45
C THR A 780 -53.12 -9.36 -14.80
N ALA A 781 -54.04 -8.81 -15.58
CA ALA A 781 -55.14 -7.98 -15.07
C ALA A 781 -56.04 -8.75 -14.09
N ARG A 782 -56.31 -10.03 -14.38
CA ARG A 782 -57.07 -10.91 -13.48
C ARG A 782 -56.30 -11.18 -12.18
N ALA A 783 -55.00 -11.46 -12.26
CA ALA A 783 -54.16 -11.68 -11.09
C ALA A 783 -54.12 -10.45 -10.18
N VAL A 784 -53.89 -9.25 -10.74
CA VAL A 784 -53.90 -7.98 -10.01
C VAL A 784 -55.25 -7.76 -9.31
N GLN A 785 -56.37 -8.07 -9.99
CA GLN A 785 -57.69 -7.95 -9.38
C GLN A 785 -57.90 -8.93 -8.22
N VAL A 786 -57.41 -10.17 -8.34
CA VAL A 786 -57.46 -11.16 -7.25
C VAL A 786 -56.64 -10.69 -6.05
N VAL A 787 -55.41 -10.21 -6.26
CA VAL A 787 -54.56 -9.65 -5.20
C VAL A 787 -55.26 -8.48 -4.51
N LYS A 788 -55.80 -7.51 -5.27
CA LYS A 788 -56.53 -6.36 -4.72
C LYS A 788 -57.75 -6.77 -3.87
N ASN A 789 -58.43 -7.85 -4.24
CA ASN A 789 -59.65 -8.28 -3.55
C ASN A 789 -59.40 -9.15 -2.32
N ARG A 790 -58.31 -9.93 -2.31
CA ARG A 790 -58.08 -10.99 -1.30
C ARG A 790 -56.91 -10.73 -0.37
N ALA A 791 -55.91 -9.96 -0.79
CA ALA A 791 -54.73 -9.73 0.03
C ALA A 791 -55.11 -8.99 1.32
N LYS A 792 -54.75 -9.58 2.46
CA LYS A 792 -55.00 -9.00 3.79
C LYS A 792 -54.06 -7.82 4.10
N ASN A 793 -52.90 -7.81 3.45
CA ASN A 793 -51.86 -6.79 3.54
C ASN A 793 -51.53 -6.30 2.11
N ARG A 794 -50.76 -5.21 2.00
CA ARG A 794 -50.23 -4.78 0.69
C ARG A 794 -49.28 -5.86 0.16
N VAL A 795 -49.60 -6.41 -1.01
CA VAL A 795 -48.76 -7.36 -1.74
C VAL A 795 -48.35 -6.71 -3.05
N ALA A 796 -47.05 -6.66 -3.32
CA ALA A 796 -46.54 -6.14 -4.58
C ALA A 796 -46.73 -7.18 -5.69
N VAL A 797 -47.14 -6.73 -6.88
CA VAL A 797 -47.29 -7.60 -8.04
C VAL A 797 -46.26 -7.22 -9.10
N GLU A 798 -45.42 -8.17 -9.47
CA GLU A 798 -44.39 -8.04 -10.49
C GLU A 798 -44.76 -8.89 -11.71
N ALA A 799 -44.70 -8.31 -12.91
CA ALA A 799 -44.78 -9.06 -14.16
C ALA A 799 -43.38 -9.36 -14.70
N SER A 800 -43.13 -10.61 -15.10
CA SER A 800 -41.88 -11.02 -15.76
C SER A 800 -42.13 -12.05 -16.86
N GLY A 801 -41.09 -12.36 -17.62
CA GLY A 801 -41.16 -13.33 -18.72
C GLY A 801 -41.78 -12.75 -20.00
N GLY A 802 -41.11 -12.90 -21.13
CA GLY A 802 -41.65 -12.52 -22.46
C GLY A 802 -41.96 -11.03 -22.68
N LEU A 803 -41.66 -10.12 -21.74
CA LEU A 803 -41.95 -8.69 -21.87
C LEU A 803 -41.18 -8.05 -23.02
N THR A 804 -41.88 -7.26 -23.84
CA THR A 804 -41.27 -6.41 -24.89
C THR A 804 -41.65 -4.94 -24.70
N LEU A 805 -40.93 -4.02 -25.36
CA LEU A 805 -41.27 -2.60 -25.32
C LEU A 805 -42.68 -2.31 -25.88
N GLU A 806 -43.13 -3.12 -26.85
CA GLU A 806 -44.47 -3.01 -27.44
C GLU A 806 -45.56 -3.44 -26.46
N SER A 807 -45.31 -4.45 -25.61
CA SER A 807 -46.28 -4.94 -24.62
C SER A 807 -46.22 -4.20 -23.28
N ALA A 808 -45.13 -3.48 -23.00
CA ALA A 808 -44.82 -2.87 -21.71
C ALA A 808 -45.96 -2.03 -21.15
N ARG A 809 -46.52 -1.13 -21.96
CA ARG A 809 -47.60 -0.23 -21.53
C ARG A 809 -48.88 -0.98 -21.17
N ALA A 810 -49.29 -1.93 -22.00
CA ALA A 810 -50.50 -2.72 -21.77
C ALA A 810 -50.39 -3.53 -20.47
N VAL A 811 -49.21 -4.12 -20.20
CA VAL A 811 -48.93 -4.82 -18.94
C VAL A 811 -48.95 -3.84 -17.76
N ALA A 812 -48.30 -2.68 -17.86
CA ALA A 812 -48.29 -1.69 -16.79
C ALA A 812 -49.70 -1.14 -16.44
N GLU A 813 -50.57 -0.96 -17.45
CA GLU A 813 -51.96 -0.50 -17.27
C GLU A 813 -52.85 -1.53 -16.54
N THR A 814 -52.43 -2.79 -16.43
CA THR A 814 -53.14 -3.79 -15.59
C THR A 814 -53.11 -3.45 -14.10
N GLY A 815 -52.15 -2.61 -13.68
CA GLY A 815 -51.97 -2.18 -12.29
C GLY A 815 -50.96 -3.00 -11.49
N VAL A 816 -50.04 -3.71 -12.15
CA VAL A 816 -48.83 -4.26 -11.52
C VAL A 816 -47.96 -3.14 -10.94
N ASP A 817 -47.22 -3.44 -9.87
CA ASP A 817 -46.25 -2.51 -9.28
C ASP A 817 -44.93 -2.48 -10.08
N TYR A 818 -44.52 -3.63 -10.64
CA TYR A 818 -43.23 -3.78 -11.31
C TYR A 818 -43.31 -4.52 -12.65
N LEU A 819 -42.48 -4.09 -13.60
CA LEU A 819 -42.12 -4.86 -14.80
C LEU A 819 -40.67 -5.29 -14.68
N ALA A 820 -40.41 -6.57 -14.41
CA ALA A 820 -39.06 -7.11 -14.27
C ALA A 820 -38.48 -7.55 -15.61
N VAL A 821 -37.53 -6.77 -16.10
CA VAL A 821 -36.94 -6.93 -17.43
C VAL A 821 -35.50 -7.42 -17.29
N GLY A 822 -35.30 -8.73 -17.46
CA GLY A 822 -33.96 -9.33 -17.37
C GLY A 822 -32.96 -8.76 -18.38
N ALA A 823 -33.43 -8.48 -19.60
CA ALA A 823 -32.61 -8.02 -20.71
C ALA A 823 -31.93 -6.65 -20.48
N LEU A 824 -32.36 -5.88 -19.46
CA LEU A 824 -31.77 -4.57 -19.15
C LEU A 824 -30.27 -4.65 -18.87
N THR A 825 -29.80 -5.72 -18.22
CA THR A 825 -28.41 -5.80 -17.73
C THR A 825 -27.55 -6.73 -18.59
N HIS A 826 -28.05 -7.89 -19.02
CA HIS A 826 -27.27 -8.82 -19.85
C HIS A 826 -27.43 -8.66 -21.38
N SER A 827 -28.37 -7.85 -21.85
CA SER A 827 -28.68 -7.72 -23.30
C SER A 827 -28.83 -6.28 -23.77
N ALA A 828 -28.52 -5.28 -22.94
CA ALA A 828 -28.52 -3.90 -23.39
C ALA A 828 -27.45 -3.69 -24.47
N PRO A 829 -27.81 -3.07 -25.62
CA PRO A 829 -26.81 -2.64 -26.58
C PRO A 829 -25.98 -1.50 -25.99
N ALA A 830 -24.67 -1.56 -26.16
CA ALA A 830 -23.77 -0.48 -25.73
C ALA A 830 -24.15 0.85 -26.38
N LEU A 831 -24.09 1.94 -25.62
CA LEU A 831 -24.21 3.29 -26.16
C LEU A 831 -22.89 3.67 -26.82
N ASP A 832 -22.94 4.14 -28.05
CA ASP A 832 -21.75 4.51 -28.81
C ASP A 832 -21.14 5.81 -28.25
N ILE A 833 -19.96 5.69 -27.62
CA ILE A 833 -19.18 6.77 -27.00
C ILE A 833 -17.73 6.57 -27.41
N ALA A 834 -17.05 7.65 -27.79
CA ALA A 834 -15.66 7.64 -28.25
C ALA A 834 -14.78 8.58 -27.41
N LEU A 835 -13.46 8.41 -27.53
CA LEU A 835 -12.45 9.33 -27.01
C LEU A 835 -11.77 10.03 -28.20
N ASP A 836 -11.81 11.36 -28.23
CA ASP A 836 -11.21 12.19 -29.27
C ASP A 836 -10.06 13.02 -28.68
N LEU A 837 -8.82 12.83 -29.16
CA LEU A 837 -7.74 13.77 -28.86
C LEU A 837 -7.98 15.11 -29.55
N ARG A 838 -7.81 16.21 -28.82
CA ARG A 838 -7.77 17.55 -29.43
C ARG A 838 -6.47 17.70 -30.23
N GLY A 839 -6.63 18.06 -31.50
CA GLY A 839 -5.52 18.32 -32.44
C GLY A 839 -4.86 19.67 -32.25
#